data_AF-F3B6C6-F1
#
_entry.id   AF-F3B6C6-F1
#
_cell.length_a   1.000
_cell.length_b   1.000
_cell.length_c   1.000
_cell.angle_alpha   90.00
_cell.angle_beta   90.00
_cell.angle_gamma   90.00
#
_symmetry.space_group_name_H-M   'P 1'
#
loop_
_entity.id
_entity.type
_entity.pdbx_description
1 polymer ?
#
loop_
_entity_poly.entity_id
_entity_poly.type
_entity_poly.pdbx_seq_one_letter_code
_entity_poly.pdbx_strand_id
1 'polypeptide(L)'
;MYTAIAIAVEKVQRYIFQVIDKNQADEKTLRNIISASNDVARRILKEIEIEFNLDDQQAGDKNKILWISGKVVFLSEQPKEEIKIKLKKLYQKIYADYQGDIFLNYVAFAIPDDKKDNMQILRKAEYLLKESATKSQVIKDNSEVLFSFKEMDSKCPNHLFENKRKENVFLTNMDDLVVPEENHETDSSDGKIAVVKADINNLGSIMKEINDDYNKYLQVSKLLSEKISIDNFRGMVIKSKKIRKYSVEEESEKSESGEILKKAILPFYVAGDDIFYAVRINALFESIKVLHNTIKDINQELKKIQGESGKIELSIAIGVVFVNNHQPVRYYNQMVEKELSVAKKNMKEQKSLNSVVGISMAGNLFYIYKEGLGHGENDGFFRFCNEVGELEEIMEEKIFTRTSLHNLLMNLETEKDKDKQMLYALYYLKPNLRTGDIGNTQENKDLYFKYYLLCHLVEDKRDRKNGDERYFVPEKIDDILIPKLKLILLFLKEKYSDKFGKAKIKKYIVLQNEADVAVQKRISHVMFDEPINHILEVIEKNNIESMIFKKYIKGKVFCKNANFDISIFFRAKKLIESDRKEQVKIIFSRYNSIINYQEGSEAGKDNQEKENVHRLSFDDIDFAERIEKISGTEWLDRLILLCQYNQQKILLKTSEKERKATQQLNSGNRERKYNKKKH
;
A
#
# COMPACT_ATOMS: atom_id res chain seq x y z
N MET A 1 -14.80 -39.25 -38.34
CA MET A 1 -14.85 -37.79 -38.24
C MET A 1 -15.26 -37.35 -36.84
N TYR A 2 -14.30 -36.88 -36.07
CA TYR A 2 -14.54 -36.32 -34.73
C TYR A 2 -15.01 -34.85 -34.83
N THR A 3 -15.99 -34.47 -34.02
CA THR A 3 -16.39 -33.07 -33.84
C THR A 3 -15.83 -32.55 -32.52
N ALA A 4 -15.05 -31.48 -32.57
CA ALA A 4 -14.67 -30.75 -31.37
C ALA A 4 -15.78 -29.79 -30.96
N ILE A 5 -16.11 -29.82 -29.67
CA ILE A 5 -17.09 -28.94 -29.04
C ILE A 5 -16.34 -28.08 -28.05
N ALA A 6 -16.54 -26.76 -28.13
CA ALA A 6 -16.00 -25.81 -27.18
C ALA A 6 -17.13 -24.97 -26.58
N ILE A 7 -17.17 -24.89 -25.26
CA ILE A 7 -18.18 -24.16 -24.49
C ILE A 7 -17.46 -23.19 -23.55
N ALA A 8 -17.89 -21.93 -23.53
CA ALA A 8 -17.44 -20.91 -22.60
C ALA A 8 -18.61 -20.41 -21.76
N VAL A 9 -18.41 -20.34 -20.44
CA VAL A 9 -19.41 -19.85 -19.48
C VAL A 9 -19.06 -18.39 -19.15
N GLU A 10 -19.89 -17.46 -19.60
CA GLU A 10 -19.70 -16.02 -19.38
C GLU A 10 -20.56 -15.51 -18.21
N LYS A 11 -20.14 -14.37 -17.63
CA LYS A 11 -20.90 -13.57 -16.64
C LYS A 11 -21.15 -14.21 -15.26
N VAL A 12 -20.43 -15.27 -14.91
CA VAL A 12 -20.53 -15.93 -13.58
C VAL A 12 -20.35 -14.93 -12.42
N GLN A 13 -19.36 -14.04 -12.51
CA GLN A 13 -19.13 -12.99 -11.48
C GLN A 13 -20.33 -12.04 -11.33
N ARG A 14 -20.97 -11.65 -12.43
CA ARG A 14 -22.11 -10.73 -12.43
C ARG A 14 -23.32 -11.36 -11.73
N TYR A 15 -23.60 -12.62 -12.04
CA TYR A 15 -24.63 -13.41 -11.36
C TYR A 15 -24.38 -13.48 -9.85
N ILE A 16 -23.15 -13.81 -9.43
CA ILE A 16 -22.79 -13.90 -8.01
C ILE A 16 -23.06 -12.56 -7.30
N PHE A 17 -22.65 -11.43 -7.87
CA PHE A 17 -22.88 -10.12 -7.27
C PHE A 17 -24.36 -9.76 -7.17
N GLN A 18 -25.16 -10.03 -8.21
CA GLN A 18 -26.60 -9.79 -8.17
C GLN A 18 -27.29 -10.62 -7.09
N VAL A 19 -26.89 -11.89 -6.95
CA VAL A 19 -27.46 -12.79 -5.95
C VAL A 19 -27.04 -12.37 -4.54
N ILE A 20 -25.79 -11.92 -4.33
CA ILE A 20 -25.36 -11.38 -3.03
C ILE A 20 -26.15 -10.12 -2.69
N ASP A 21 -26.23 -9.15 -3.62
CA ASP A 21 -26.91 -7.86 -3.39
C ASP A 21 -28.40 -8.03 -3.06
N LYS A 22 -29.10 -8.96 -3.74
CA LYS A 22 -30.52 -9.25 -3.46
C LYS A 22 -30.76 -9.91 -2.10
N ASN A 23 -29.75 -10.58 -1.54
CA ASN A 23 -29.87 -11.40 -0.34
C ASN A 23 -29.09 -10.85 0.86
N GLN A 24 -28.58 -9.59 0.79
CA GLN A 24 -27.89 -8.94 1.91
C GLN A 24 -28.73 -8.88 3.20
N ALA A 25 -30.06 -8.98 3.11
CA ALA A 25 -30.97 -8.92 4.25
C ALA A 25 -31.13 -10.26 5.02
N ASP A 26 -30.64 -11.40 4.50
CA ASP A 26 -30.91 -12.72 5.09
C ASP A 26 -29.60 -13.52 5.33
N GLU A 27 -29.17 -13.59 6.59
CA GLU A 27 -27.89 -14.17 7.05
C GLU A 27 -27.63 -15.62 6.58
N LYS A 28 -28.69 -16.42 6.45
CA LYS A 28 -28.58 -17.82 6.00
C LYS A 28 -28.28 -17.90 4.50
N THR A 29 -28.63 -16.88 3.74
CA THR A 29 -28.60 -16.92 2.27
C THR A 29 -27.21 -16.57 1.75
N LEU A 30 -26.50 -15.61 2.35
CA LEU A 30 -25.09 -15.30 2.05
C LEU A 30 -24.16 -16.51 2.16
N ARG A 31 -24.32 -17.34 3.22
CA ARG A 31 -23.59 -18.61 3.41
C ARG A 31 -23.75 -19.55 2.22
N ASN A 32 -24.98 -19.69 1.75
CA ASN A 32 -25.35 -20.55 0.64
C ASN A 32 -24.80 -20.01 -0.69
N ILE A 33 -24.78 -18.68 -0.88
CA ILE A 33 -24.34 -18.03 -2.12
C ILE A 33 -22.82 -18.06 -2.31
N ILE A 34 -22.03 -17.93 -1.24
CA ILE A 34 -20.56 -17.98 -1.34
C ILE A 34 -20.10 -19.42 -1.66
N SER A 35 -20.72 -20.42 -1.04
CA SER A 35 -20.55 -21.82 -1.44
C SER A 35 -21.08 -22.08 -2.86
N ALA A 36 -22.09 -21.32 -3.30
CA ALA A 36 -22.65 -21.41 -4.65
C ALA A 36 -21.66 -21.07 -5.75
N SER A 37 -20.70 -20.14 -5.59
CA SER A 37 -19.81 -19.75 -6.71
C SER A 37 -19.07 -20.95 -7.32
N ASN A 38 -18.48 -21.81 -6.48
CA ASN A 38 -17.81 -23.03 -6.96
C ASN A 38 -18.81 -24.12 -7.36
N ASP A 39 -19.96 -24.18 -6.69
CA ASP A 39 -21.00 -25.15 -7.00
C ASP A 39 -21.75 -24.81 -8.29
N VAL A 40 -21.88 -23.55 -8.69
CA VAL A 40 -22.50 -23.09 -9.94
C VAL A 40 -21.66 -23.57 -11.11
N ALA A 41 -20.36 -23.27 -11.10
CA ALA A 41 -19.47 -23.75 -12.15
C ALA A 41 -19.38 -25.28 -12.16
N ARG A 42 -19.28 -25.94 -10.99
CA ARG A 42 -19.28 -27.40 -10.92
C ARG A 42 -20.61 -28.02 -11.38
N ARG A 43 -21.75 -27.39 -11.11
CA ARG A 43 -23.07 -27.83 -11.60
C ARG A 43 -23.17 -27.68 -13.11
N ILE A 44 -22.76 -26.53 -13.67
CA ILE A 44 -22.73 -26.32 -15.11
C ILE A 44 -21.83 -27.37 -15.78
N LEU A 45 -20.65 -27.65 -15.21
CA LEU A 45 -19.76 -28.71 -15.71
C LEU A 45 -20.43 -30.10 -15.65
N LYS A 46 -21.10 -30.43 -14.54
CA LYS A 46 -21.86 -31.69 -14.42
C LYS A 46 -23.02 -31.78 -15.41
N GLU A 47 -23.72 -30.69 -15.66
CA GLU A 47 -24.80 -30.65 -16.65
C GLU A 47 -24.27 -30.87 -18.07
N ILE A 48 -23.09 -30.34 -18.39
CA ILE A 48 -22.38 -30.64 -19.63
C ILE A 48 -21.98 -32.13 -19.69
N GLU A 49 -21.46 -32.70 -18.59
CA GLU A 49 -21.11 -34.13 -18.52
C GLU A 49 -22.32 -35.04 -18.76
N ILE A 50 -23.46 -34.72 -18.16
CA ILE A 50 -24.70 -35.48 -18.27
C ILE A 50 -25.29 -35.37 -19.68
N GLU A 51 -25.40 -34.16 -20.26
CA GLU A 51 -26.04 -34.00 -21.57
C GLU A 51 -25.21 -34.65 -22.70
N PHE A 52 -23.88 -34.77 -22.52
CA PHE A 52 -22.97 -35.37 -23.49
C PHE A 52 -22.47 -36.78 -23.12
N ASN A 53 -22.97 -37.40 -22.05
CA ASN A 53 -22.60 -38.74 -21.57
C ASN A 53 -21.08 -38.94 -21.41
N LEU A 54 -20.40 -38.01 -20.74
CA LEU A 54 -18.94 -38.04 -20.57
C LEU A 54 -18.48 -38.78 -19.30
N ASP A 55 -19.40 -39.47 -18.60
CA ASP A 55 -19.19 -40.16 -17.32
C ASP A 55 -18.80 -41.66 -17.45
N ASP A 56 -18.84 -42.23 -18.66
CA ASP A 56 -18.59 -43.67 -18.82
C ASP A 56 -17.12 -44.05 -18.57
N GLN A 57 -16.92 -44.86 -17.53
CA GLN A 57 -15.64 -45.41 -17.06
C GLN A 57 -14.86 -46.22 -18.12
N GLN A 58 -15.41 -46.44 -19.32
CA GLN A 58 -14.74 -47.11 -20.45
C GLN A 58 -14.12 -46.13 -21.47
N ALA A 59 -14.56 -44.87 -21.52
CA ALA A 59 -14.06 -43.82 -22.41
C ALA A 59 -13.42 -42.63 -21.66
N GLY A 60 -13.15 -42.83 -20.36
CA GLY A 60 -12.66 -41.82 -19.41
C GLY A 60 -11.41 -41.08 -19.90
N ASP A 61 -11.43 -39.75 -19.72
CA ASP A 61 -10.38 -38.75 -19.98
C ASP A 61 -9.85 -38.60 -21.42
N LYS A 62 -9.95 -39.59 -22.32
CA LYS A 62 -9.37 -39.50 -23.67
C LYS A 62 -10.02 -38.44 -24.56
N ASN A 63 -11.31 -38.14 -24.34
CA ASN A 63 -12.07 -37.18 -25.14
C ASN A 63 -12.13 -35.77 -24.52
N LYS A 64 -11.70 -35.59 -23.26
CA LYS A 64 -11.66 -34.29 -22.59
C LYS A 64 -10.31 -33.62 -22.89
N ILE A 65 -10.32 -32.55 -23.69
CA ILE A 65 -9.10 -31.81 -24.05
C ILE A 65 -8.81 -30.71 -23.02
N LEU A 66 -9.84 -29.97 -22.60
CA LEU A 66 -9.73 -28.97 -21.55
C LEU A 66 -11.00 -28.98 -20.71
N TRP A 67 -10.85 -29.05 -19.38
CA TRP A 67 -11.97 -29.15 -18.47
C TRP A 67 -11.77 -28.21 -17.26
N ILE A 68 -12.15 -26.94 -17.42
CA ILE A 68 -11.97 -25.91 -16.38
C ILE A 68 -13.26 -25.10 -16.17
N SER A 69 -13.36 -24.48 -14.99
CA SER A 69 -14.55 -23.79 -14.42
C SER A 69 -15.24 -22.72 -15.31
N GLY A 70 -14.60 -22.26 -16.38
CA GLY A 70 -15.18 -21.29 -17.33
C GLY A 70 -15.08 -21.68 -18.81
N LYS A 71 -14.36 -22.75 -19.14
CA LYS A 71 -14.14 -23.18 -20.52
C LYS A 71 -13.96 -24.69 -20.60
N VAL A 72 -14.68 -25.31 -21.52
CA VAL A 72 -14.68 -26.74 -21.73
C VAL A 72 -14.44 -27.03 -23.20
N VAL A 73 -13.50 -27.93 -23.51
CA VAL A 73 -13.22 -28.40 -24.87
C VAL A 73 -13.13 -29.92 -24.84
N PHE A 74 -13.97 -30.58 -25.64
CA PHE A 74 -14.02 -32.04 -25.71
C PHE A 74 -14.38 -32.52 -27.12
N LEU A 75 -14.11 -33.79 -27.37
CA LEU A 75 -14.43 -34.47 -28.62
C LEU A 75 -15.73 -35.27 -28.49
N SER A 76 -16.56 -35.22 -29.52
CA SER A 76 -17.74 -36.05 -29.66
C SER A 76 -17.76 -36.75 -31.02
N GLU A 77 -18.20 -38.01 -31.01
CA GLU A 77 -18.42 -38.84 -32.20
C GLU A 77 -19.86 -38.72 -32.73
N GLN A 78 -20.71 -37.92 -32.07
CA GLN A 78 -22.11 -37.74 -32.46
C GLN A 78 -22.27 -36.93 -33.76
N PRO A 79 -23.39 -37.11 -34.49
CA PRO A 79 -23.74 -36.31 -35.66
C PRO A 79 -23.83 -34.82 -35.34
N LYS A 80 -23.52 -33.95 -36.31
CA LYS A 80 -23.55 -32.49 -36.12
C LYS A 80 -24.93 -31.96 -35.76
N GLU A 81 -25.99 -32.53 -36.32
CA GLU A 81 -27.37 -32.16 -36.02
C GLU A 81 -27.72 -32.45 -34.55
N GLU A 82 -27.32 -33.62 -34.05
CA GLU A 82 -27.57 -34.03 -32.66
C GLU A 82 -26.81 -33.15 -31.66
N ILE A 83 -25.55 -32.81 -31.97
CA ILE A 83 -24.73 -31.89 -31.18
C ILE A 83 -25.41 -30.52 -31.08
N LYS A 84 -25.93 -29.98 -32.19
CA LYS A 84 -26.63 -28.68 -32.18
C LYS A 84 -27.87 -28.69 -31.30
N ILE A 85 -28.68 -29.76 -31.37
CA ILE A 85 -29.88 -29.91 -30.55
C ILE A 85 -29.50 -29.93 -29.06
N LYS A 86 -28.49 -30.72 -28.68
CA LYS A 86 -28.00 -30.80 -27.30
C LYS A 86 -27.46 -29.45 -26.80
N LEU A 87 -26.69 -28.73 -27.63
CA LEU A 87 -26.17 -27.40 -27.28
C LEU A 87 -27.30 -26.37 -27.10
N LYS A 88 -28.30 -26.35 -27.99
CA LYS A 88 -29.47 -25.47 -27.84
C LYS A 88 -30.23 -25.77 -26.55
N LYS A 89 -30.50 -27.05 -26.27
CA LYS A 89 -31.21 -27.48 -25.06
C LYS A 89 -30.43 -27.13 -23.78
N LEU A 90 -29.12 -27.36 -23.77
CA LEU A 90 -28.24 -26.99 -22.66
C LEU A 90 -28.25 -25.48 -22.42
N TYR A 91 -28.16 -24.66 -23.48
CA TYR A 91 -28.25 -23.21 -23.38
C TYR A 91 -29.56 -22.77 -22.75
N GLN A 92 -30.70 -23.26 -23.27
CA GLN A 92 -32.02 -22.88 -22.80
C GLN A 92 -32.24 -23.25 -21.33
N LYS A 93 -31.76 -24.43 -20.92
CA LYS A 93 -31.84 -24.89 -19.54
C LYS A 93 -31.05 -23.98 -18.60
N ILE A 94 -29.76 -23.76 -18.87
CA ILE A 94 -28.90 -22.91 -18.03
C ILE A 94 -29.42 -21.45 -18.04
N TYR A 95 -29.86 -20.94 -19.18
CA TYR A 95 -30.42 -19.59 -19.25
C TYR A 95 -31.68 -19.45 -18.37
N ALA A 96 -32.54 -20.47 -18.34
CA ALA A 96 -33.73 -20.47 -17.48
C ALA A 96 -33.39 -20.64 -15.99
N ASP A 97 -32.54 -21.63 -15.65
CA ASP A 97 -32.16 -21.96 -14.28
C ASP A 97 -31.46 -20.78 -13.57
N TYR A 98 -30.70 -19.99 -14.33
CA TYR A 98 -29.99 -18.80 -13.84
C TYR A 98 -30.65 -17.48 -14.25
N GLN A 99 -31.93 -17.51 -14.66
CA GLN A 99 -32.75 -16.32 -14.93
C GLN A 99 -32.11 -15.31 -15.91
N GLY A 100 -31.31 -15.79 -16.86
CA GLY A 100 -30.61 -15.00 -17.88
C GLY A 100 -29.33 -14.29 -17.42
N ASP A 101 -28.91 -14.46 -16.16
CA ASP A 101 -27.70 -13.82 -15.63
C ASP A 101 -26.40 -14.54 -16.06
N ILE A 102 -26.48 -15.82 -16.45
CA ILE A 102 -25.37 -16.61 -17.03
C ILE A 102 -25.60 -16.80 -18.54
N PHE A 103 -24.53 -16.60 -19.33
CA PHE A 103 -24.56 -16.77 -20.77
C PHE A 103 -23.57 -17.85 -21.21
N LEU A 104 -24.04 -18.84 -21.97
CA LEU A 104 -23.16 -19.85 -22.58
C LEU A 104 -22.85 -19.46 -24.03
N ASN A 105 -21.57 -19.38 -24.37
CA ASN A 105 -21.12 -19.30 -25.74
C ASN A 105 -20.57 -20.66 -26.17
N TYR A 106 -20.93 -21.16 -27.35
CA TYR A 106 -20.51 -22.48 -27.80
C TYR A 106 -20.21 -22.53 -29.29
N VAL A 107 -19.33 -23.43 -29.68
CA VAL A 107 -19.00 -23.72 -31.09
C VAL A 107 -18.70 -25.20 -31.27
N ALA A 108 -19.12 -25.74 -32.42
CA ALA A 108 -18.81 -27.10 -32.83
C ALA A 108 -18.14 -27.08 -34.22
N PHE A 109 -16.99 -27.73 -34.37
CA PHE A 109 -16.26 -27.80 -35.64
C PHE A 109 -15.67 -29.19 -35.89
N ALA A 110 -15.63 -29.60 -37.16
CA ALA A 110 -15.09 -30.89 -37.56
C ALA A 110 -13.55 -30.88 -37.54
N ILE A 111 -12.97 -32.02 -37.16
CA ILE A 111 -11.53 -32.28 -37.17
C ILE A 111 -11.22 -33.29 -38.30
N PRO A 112 -10.25 -33.00 -39.19
CA PRO A 112 -9.73 -33.98 -40.14
C PRO A 112 -9.07 -35.15 -39.39
N ASP A 113 -9.38 -36.39 -39.78
CA ASP A 113 -8.95 -37.61 -39.06
C ASP A 113 -7.41 -37.79 -39.03
N ASP A 114 -6.69 -37.04 -39.87
CA ASP A 114 -5.25 -37.02 -40.13
C ASP A 114 -4.43 -36.00 -39.31
N LYS A 115 -5.08 -35.15 -38.48
CA LYS A 115 -4.40 -34.18 -37.58
C LYS A 115 -5.09 -34.02 -36.22
N LYS A 116 -4.96 -35.03 -35.33
CA LYS A 116 -5.33 -34.92 -33.90
C LYS A 116 -4.22 -34.22 -33.10
N ASP A 117 -3.96 -32.94 -33.39
CA ASP A 117 -3.15 -32.10 -32.51
C ASP A 117 -4.07 -31.35 -31.53
N ASN A 118 -4.06 -31.78 -30.27
CA ASN A 118 -4.86 -31.19 -29.20
C ASN A 118 -4.59 -29.68 -29.05
N MET A 119 -3.37 -29.21 -29.30
CA MET A 119 -3.05 -27.77 -29.24
C MET A 119 -3.68 -27.00 -30.40
N GLN A 120 -3.70 -27.56 -31.61
CA GLN A 120 -4.41 -26.94 -32.75
C GLN A 120 -5.92 -26.86 -32.50
N ILE A 121 -6.51 -27.89 -31.89
CA ILE A 121 -7.92 -27.90 -31.50
C ILE A 121 -8.19 -26.79 -30.48
N LEU A 122 -7.34 -26.64 -29.46
CA LEU A 122 -7.47 -25.58 -28.45
C LEU A 122 -7.35 -24.17 -29.07
N ARG A 123 -6.36 -23.95 -29.95
CA ARG A 123 -6.17 -22.66 -30.65
C ARG A 123 -7.39 -22.31 -31.50
N LYS A 124 -7.90 -23.27 -32.27
CA LYS A 124 -9.09 -23.07 -33.11
C LYS A 124 -10.34 -22.83 -32.28
N ALA A 125 -10.51 -23.57 -31.18
CA ALA A 125 -11.60 -23.36 -30.24
C ALA A 125 -11.55 -21.96 -29.60
N GLU A 126 -10.37 -21.49 -29.19
CA GLU A 126 -10.22 -20.15 -28.60
C GLU A 126 -10.50 -19.03 -29.61
N TYR A 127 -9.99 -19.16 -30.82
CA TYR A 127 -10.24 -18.21 -31.90
C TYR A 127 -11.74 -18.11 -32.20
N LEU A 128 -12.41 -19.24 -32.42
CA LEU A 128 -13.84 -19.28 -32.75
C LEU A 128 -14.73 -18.78 -31.61
N LEU A 129 -14.39 -19.06 -30.34
CA LEU A 129 -15.16 -18.55 -29.20
C LEU A 129 -15.04 -17.02 -29.04
N LYS A 130 -13.96 -16.40 -29.53
CA LYS A 130 -13.76 -14.94 -29.51
C LYS A 130 -14.42 -14.21 -30.68
N GLU A 131 -14.74 -14.91 -31.77
CA GLU A 131 -15.39 -14.30 -32.93
C GLU A 131 -16.82 -13.83 -32.62
N SER A 132 -17.14 -12.61 -33.06
CA SER A 132 -18.50 -12.04 -32.95
C SER A 132 -19.53 -12.86 -33.72
N ALA A 133 -19.12 -13.53 -34.81
CA ALA A 133 -19.97 -14.40 -35.61
C ALA A 133 -20.54 -15.57 -34.81
N THR A 134 -19.70 -16.26 -34.03
CA THR A 134 -20.11 -17.37 -33.15
C THR A 134 -21.15 -16.91 -32.14
N LYS A 135 -20.89 -15.78 -31.47
CA LYS A 135 -21.83 -15.23 -30.48
C LYS A 135 -23.16 -14.82 -31.11
N SER A 136 -23.11 -14.25 -32.31
CA SER A 136 -24.30 -13.89 -33.08
C SER A 136 -25.11 -15.13 -33.48
N GLN A 137 -24.43 -16.24 -33.82
CA GLN A 137 -25.08 -17.51 -34.14
C GLN A 137 -25.78 -18.10 -32.92
N VAL A 138 -25.13 -18.11 -31.74
CA VAL A 138 -25.75 -18.57 -30.49
C VAL A 138 -27.00 -17.74 -30.15
N ILE A 139 -26.94 -16.42 -30.33
CA ILE A 139 -28.10 -15.52 -30.12
C ILE A 139 -29.22 -15.85 -31.10
N LYS A 140 -28.89 -16.08 -32.38
CA LYS A 140 -29.88 -16.44 -33.41
C LYS A 140 -30.58 -17.76 -33.07
N ASP A 141 -29.80 -18.78 -32.70
CA ASP A 141 -30.28 -20.13 -32.38
C ASP A 141 -31.20 -20.15 -31.15
N ASN A 142 -31.03 -19.19 -30.23
CA ASN A 142 -31.76 -19.09 -28.96
C ASN A 142 -32.66 -17.83 -28.86
N SER A 143 -32.92 -17.17 -29.99
CA SER A 143 -33.70 -15.92 -30.07
C SER A 143 -35.09 -16.02 -29.42
N GLU A 144 -35.73 -17.18 -29.53
CA GLU A 144 -37.03 -17.51 -28.92
C GLU A 144 -37.04 -17.29 -27.39
N VAL A 145 -35.93 -17.60 -26.70
CA VAL A 145 -35.81 -17.49 -25.24
C VAL A 145 -35.23 -16.14 -24.84
N LEU A 146 -34.35 -15.56 -25.65
CA LEU A 146 -33.71 -14.28 -25.37
C LEU A 146 -34.65 -13.08 -25.52
N PHE A 147 -35.59 -13.16 -26.48
CA PHE A 147 -36.52 -12.07 -26.79
C PHE A 147 -37.96 -12.35 -26.34
N SER A 148 -38.18 -13.41 -25.56
CA SER A 148 -39.47 -13.63 -24.90
C SER A 148 -39.47 -13.02 -23.50
N PHE A 149 -40.50 -12.25 -23.21
CA PHE A 149 -40.75 -11.75 -21.87
C PHE A 149 -41.47 -12.84 -21.07
N LYS A 150 -40.78 -13.40 -20.09
CA LYS A 150 -41.39 -14.27 -19.08
C LYS A 150 -41.50 -13.51 -17.78
N GLU A 151 -42.69 -13.48 -17.19
CA GLU A 151 -42.86 -13.06 -15.80
C GLU A 151 -42.06 -14.02 -14.91
N MET A 152 -41.22 -13.45 -14.05
CA MET A 152 -40.45 -14.24 -13.11
C MET A 152 -41.39 -14.73 -12.01
N ASP A 153 -41.53 -16.05 -11.88
CA ASP A 153 -42.07 -16.61 -10.65
C ASP A 153 -41.19 -16.15 -9.48
N SER A 154 -41.77 -15.43 -8.53
CA SER A 154 -41.11 -14.87 -7.34
C SER A 154 -40.51 -15.93 -6.41
N LYS A 155 -40.64 -17.21 -6.75
CA LYS A 155 -39.87 -18.29 -6.17
C LYS A 155 -38.47 -18.25 -6.78
N CYS A 156 -37.59 -17.45 -6.17
CA CYS A 156 -36.16 -17.79 -6.19
C CYS A 156 -36.08 -19.30 -5.94
N PRO A 157 -35.48 -20.10 -6.82
CA PRO A 157 -35.25 -21.48 -6.45
C PRO A 157 -34.32 -21.42 -5.23
N ASN A 158 -34.89 -21.72 -4.06
CA ASN A 158 -34.15 -21.94 -2.82
C ASN A 158 -33.31 -23.19 -3.04
N HIS A 159 -32.24 -23.05 -3.80
CA HIS A 159 -31.21 -24.06 -3.92
C HIS A 159 -30.46 -24.06 -2.59
N LEU A 160 -31.01 -24.80 -1.62
CA LEU A 160 -30.31 -25.18 -0.40
C LEU A 160 -29.04 -25.92 -0.81
N PHE A 161 -27.88 -25.33 -0.55
CA PHE A 161 -26.60 -25.98 -0.76
C PHE A 161 -26.36 -26.95 0.40
N GLU A 162 -26.17 -28.24 0.09
CA GLU A 162 -25.85 -29.25 1.11
C GLU A 162 -24.49 -28.97 1.73
N ASN A 163 -24.50 -28.47 2.96
CA ASN A 163 -23.30 -28.28 3.78
C ASN A 163 -22.75 -29.64 4.24
N LYS A 164 -21.77 -30.19 3.51
CA LYS A 164 -20.86 -31.16 4.13
C LYS A 164 -20.04 -30.43 5.19
N ARG A 165 -20.35 -30.70 6.47
CA ARG A 165 -19.66 -30.24 7.69
C ARG A 165 -18.13 -30.17 7.49
N LYS A 166 -17.60 -29.00 7.14
CA LYS A 166 -16.16 -28.71 7.15
C LYS A 166 -15.96 -27.43 7.95
N GLU A 167 -15.07 -27.45 8.94
CA GLU A 167 -14.70 -26.36 9.87
C GLU A 167 -14.83 -24.93 9.28
N ASN A 168 -15.78 -24.10 9.71
CA ASN A 168 -16.02 -22.76 9.13
C ASN A 168 -14.82 -21.81 9.37
N VAL A 169 -13.92 -21.71 8.38
CA VAL A 169 -12.71 -20.87 8.42
C VAL A 169 -13.01 -19.42 8.07
N PHE A 170 -13.93 -19.19 7.15
CA PHE A 170 -14.34 -17.86 6.71
C PHE A 170 -15.47 -17.33 7.57
N LEU A 171 -15.64 -16.00 7.53
CA LEU A 171 -16.82 -15.35 8.09
C LEU A 171 -18.07 -15.73 7.31
N THR A 172 -19.19 -15.57 7.99
CA THR A 172 -20.49 -15.93 7.42
C THR A 172 -21.38 -14.73 7.16
N ASN A 173 -21.17 -13.63 7.90
CA ASN A 173 -21.86 -12.37 7.70
C ASN A 173 -20.82 -11.26 7.42
N MET A 174 -21.23 -10.25 6.64
CA MET A 174 -20.50 -9.00 6.47
C MET A 174 -20.43 -8.21 7.77
N ASP A 175 -21.44 -8.29 8.63
CA ASP A 175 -21.46 -7.60 9.93
C ASP A 175 -20.36 -8.10 10.86
N ASP A 176 -20.02 -9.40 10.76
CA ASP A 176 -18.92 -9.97 11.49
C ASP A 176 -17.55 -9.40 11.07
N LEU A 177 -17.45 -8.69 9.93
CA LEU A 177 -16.22 -8.01 9.53
C LEU A 177 -15.99 -6.71 10.30
N VAL A 178 -17.03 -6.16 10.93
CA VAL A 178 -16.93 -4.94 11.73
C VAL A 178 -16.41 -5.30 13.12
N VAL A 179 -15.36 -4.60 13.54
CA VAL A 179 -14.87 -4.70 14.92
C VAL A 179 -15.68 -3.72 15.79
N PRO A 180 -16.44 -4.20 16.80
CA PRO A 180 -17.25 -3.36 17.68
C PRO A 180 -16.37 -2.40 18.51
N GLU A 181 -16.91 -1.23 18.87
CA GLU A 181 -16.26 -0.25 19.74
C GLU A 181 -16.67 -0.46 21.20
N GLU A 182 -15.69 -0.53 22.12
CA GLU A 182 -15.96 -0.75 23.56
C GLU A 182 -16.73 0.42 24.23
N ASN A 183 -16.68 1.62 23.65
CA ASN A 183 -17.22 2.86 24.26
C ASN A 183 -18.53 3.35 23.64
N HIS A 184 -19.09 2.65 22.66
CA HIS A 184 -20.39 2.94 22.08
C HIS A 184 -21.20 1.64 21.95
N GLU A 185 -22.03 1.36 22.97
CA GLU A 185 -23.17 0.44 22.88
C GLU A 185 -24.20 1.00 21.89
N THR A 186 -23.87 0.98 20.62
CA THR A 186 -24.87 1.11 19.56
C THR A 186 -24.80 -0.17 18.75
N ASP A 187 -25.94 -0.85 18.64
CA ASP A 187 -26.20 -2.03 17.79
C ASP A 187 -26.01 -1.77 16.27
N SER A 188 -25.14 -0.84 15.89
CA SER A 188 -24.88 -0.46 14.51
C SER A 188 -23.72 -1.28 13.95
N SER A 189 -24.01 -2.07 12.91
CA SER A 189 -23.03 -2.75 12.07
C SER A 189 -22.48 -1.85 10.95
N ASP A 190 -22.61 -0.52 11.04
CA ASP A 190 -22.15 0.47 10.04
C ASP A 190 -20.64 0.76 10.07
N GLY A 191 -19.85 -0.15 10.64
CA GLY A 191 -18.40 0.02 10.73
C GLY A 191 -17.67 -0.09 9.38
N LYS A 192 -16.39 0.28 9.39
CA LYS A 192 -15.53 0.16 8.20
C LYS A 192 -14.98 -1.25 8.04
N ILE A 193 -15.01 -1.75 6.81
CA ILE A 193 -14.41 -3.02 6.37
C ILE A 193 -13.35 -2.74 5.30
N ALA A 194 -12.41 -3.66 5.12
CA ALA A 194 -11.48 -3.64 3.99
C ALA A 194 -11.97 -4.57 2.90
N VAL A 195 -12.01 -4.09 1.66
CA VAL A 195 -12.32 -4.89 0.48
C VAL A 195 -11.06 -5.01 -0.36
N VAL A 196 -10.75 -6.24 -0.76
CA VAL A 196 -9.54 -6.59 -1.50
C VAL A 196 -9.93 -7.24 -2.82
N LYS A 197 -9.34 -6.76 -3.90
CA LYS A 197 -9.37 -7.42 -5.21
C LYS A 197 -7.95 -7.62 -5.70
N ALA A 198 -7.66 -8.80 -6.23
CA ALA A 198 -6.36 -9.13 -6.75
C ALA A 198 -6.48 -9.82 -8.11
N ASP A 199 -5.49 -9.55 -8.96
CA ASP A 199 -5.42 -10.05 -10.33
C ASP A 199 -4.00 -10.53 -10.63
N ILE A 200 -3.91 -11.71 -11.23
CA ILE A 200 -2.64 -12.39 -11.51
C ILE A 200 -2.13 -11.99 -12.90
N ASN A 201 -1.02 -11.27 -12.91
CA ASN A 201 -0.34 -10.83 -14.11
C ASN A 201 0.51 -11.96 -14.74
N ASN A 202 0.87 -11.78 -16.01
CA ASN A 202 1.71 -12.68 -16.81
C ASN A 202 1.13 -14.07 -17.11
N LEU A 203 -0.07 -14.38 -16.62
CA LEU A 203 -0.73 -15.66 -16.86
C LEU A 203 -0.85 -15.96 -18.37
N GLY A 204 -1.35 -15.01 -19.15
CA GLY A 204 -1.47 -15.16 -20.61
C GLY A 204 -0.14 -15.30 -21.34
N SER A 205 0.93 -14.68 -20.83
CA SER A 205 2.28 -14.80 -21.40
C SER A 205 2.87 -16.18 -21.14
N ILE A 206 2.72 -16.70 -19.93
CA ILE A 206 3.16 -18.05 -19.56
C ILE A 206 2.44 -19.10 -20.41
N MET A 207 1.12 -18.97 -20.57
CA MET A 207 0.34 -19.88 -21.41
C MET A 207 0.76 -19.84 -22.89
N LYS A 208 1.21 -18.68 -23.39
CA LYS A 208 1.74 -18.55 -24.76
C LYS A 208 3.13 -19.17 -24.91
N GLU A 209 3.98 -19.09 -23.91
CA GLU A 209 5.35 -19.65 -23.96
C GLU A 209 5.34 -21.18 -23.93
N ILE A 210 4.40 -21.79 -23.19
CA ILE A 210 4.25 -23.25 -23.13
C ILE A 210 3.36 -23.82 -24.24
N ASN A 211 2.91 -22.99 -25.19
CA ASN A 211 1.89 -23.31 -26.20
C ASN A 211 2.33 -24.37 -27.23
N ASP A 212 3.59 -24.79 -27.19
CA ASP A 212 4.13 -25.84 -28.08
C ASP A 212 4.09 -27.24 -27.42
N ASP A 213 3.80 -27.33 -26.11
CA ASP A 213 3.75 -28.60 -25.37
C ASP A 213 2.41 -28.74 -24.62
N TYR A 214 1.54 -29.62 -25.14
CA TYR A 214 0.23 -29.92 -24.56
C TYR A 214 0.32 -30.43 -23.11
N ASN A 215 1.33 -31.25 -22.80
CA ASN A 215 1.46 -31.83 -21.47
C ASN A 215 1.86 -30.75 -20.45
N LYS A 216 2.79 -29.86 -20.82
CA LYS A 216 3.14 -28.70 -19.98
C LYS A 216 1.96 -27.76 -19.81
N TYR A 217 1.22 -27.47 -20.89
CA TYR A 217 0.01 -26.66 -20.83
C TYR A 217 -1.02 -27.23 -19.84
N LEU A 218 -1.29 -28.54 -19.92
CA LEU A 218 -2.23 -29.20 -19.03
C LEU A 218 -1.76 -29.21 -17.56
N GLN A 219 -0.48 -29.44 -17.31
CA GLN A 219 0.10 -29.40 -15.96
C GLN A 219 -0.02 -28.01 -15.34
N VAL A 220 0.31 -26.96 -16.09
CA VAL A 220 0.18 -25.57 -15.62
C VAL A 220 -1.28 -25.20 -15.38
N SER A 221 -2.19 -25.57 -16.28
CA SER A 221 -3.63 -25.32 -16.11
C SER A 221 -4.20 -26.03 -14.87
N LYS A 222 -3.78 -27.28 -14.60
CA LYS A 222 -4.18 -28.02 -13.39
C LYS A 222 -3.66 -27.35 -12.14
N LEU A 223 -2.36 -27.02 -12.11
CA LEU A 223 -1.71 -26.32 -11.00
C LEU A 223 -2.46 -25.04 -10.63
N LEU A 224 -2.77 -24.20 -11.60
CA LEU A 224 -3.48 -22.93 -11.38
C LEU A 224 -4.90 -23.16 -10.88
N SER A 225 -5.62 -24.12 -11.45
CA SER A 225 -6.98 -24.45 -11.02
C SER A 225 -7.04 -24.96 -9.58
N GLU A 226 -6.01 -25.68 -9.13
CA GLU A 226 -5.91 -26.20 -7.77
C GLU A 226 -5.51 -25.09 -6.79
N LYS A 227 -4.48 -24.30 -7.13
CA LYS A 227 -3.90 -23.29 -6.23
C LYS A 227 -4.75 -22.02 -6.15
N ILE A 228 -5.42 -21.62 -7.23
CA ILE A 228 -6.28 -20.42 -7.27
C ILE A 228 -7.74 -20.88 -7.12
N SER A 229 -8.00 -21.50 -5.98
CA SER A 229 -9.32 -22.02 -5.60
C SER A 229 -9.68 -21.60 -4.18
N ILE A 230 -10.97 -21.50 -3.89
CA ILE A 230 -11.46 -21.21 -2.53
C ILE A 230 -10.96 -22.24 -1.51
N ASP A 231 -10.80 -23.50 -1.94
CA ASP A 231 -10.37 -24.60 -1.08
C ASP A 231 -8.89 -24.47 -0.71
N ASN A 232 -8.04 -24.10 -1.67
CA ASN A 232 -6.63 -23.80 -1.36
C ASN A 232 -6.50 -22.52 -0.54
N PHE A 233 -7.24 -21.46 -0.87
CA PHE A 233 -7.25 -20.23 -0.09
C PHE A 233 -7.65 -20.49 1.36
N ARG A 234 -8.68 -21.31 1.59
CA ARG A 234 -9.07 -21.81 2.90
C ARG A 234 -7.95 -22.60 3.57
N GLY A 235 -7.33 -23.53 2.85
CA GLY A 235 -6.19 -24.32 3.35
C GLY A 235 -5.01 -23.45 3.79
N MET A 236 -4.74 -22.37 3.07
CA MET A 236 -3.69 -21.40 3.41
C MET A 236 -4.03 -20.56 4.63
N VAL A 237 -5.28 -20.11 4.76
CA VAL A 237 -5.77 -19.43 5.97
C VAL A 237 -5.70 -20.36 7.20
N ILE A 238 -5.88 -21.67 7.03
CA ILE A 238 -5.65 -22.64 8.13
C ILE A 238 -4.15 -22.80 8.40
N LYS A 239 -3.32 -22.91 7.35
CA LYS A 239 -1.87 -23.17 7.47
C LYS A 239 -1.07 -21.99 8.03
N SER A 240 -1.56 -20.75 7.91
CA SER A 240 -0.96 -19.59 8.58
C SER A 240 -0.85 -19.78 10.11
N LYS A 241 -1.62 -20.72 10.69
CA LYS A 241 -1.47 -21.23 12.06
C LYS A 241 -0.11 -21.87 12.38
N LYS A 242 0.60 -22.45 11.39
CA LYS A 242 1.78 -23.31 11.59
C LYS A 242 3.12 -22.68 11.17
N ILE A 243 3.13 -21.61 10.38
CA ILE A 243 4.38 -21.04 9.83
C ILE A 243 4.99 -20.04 10.84
N ARG A 244 5.54 -20.57 11.94
CA ARG A 244 6.55 -19.91 12.79
C ARG A 244 7.55 -20.93 13.37
N LYS A 245 8.02 -21.86 12.52
CA LYS A 245 9.17 -22.71 12.82
C LYS A 245 10.28 -22.47 11.79
N TYR A 246 11.03 -21.39 12.00
CA TYR A 246 12.43 -21.30 11.61
C TYR A 246 13.18 -20.72 12.82
N SER A 247 13.87 -21.62 13.56
CA SER A 247 15.04 -21.44 14.47
C SER A 247 14.95 -20.40 15.61
N VAL A 248 15.34 -20.60 16.88
CA VAL A 248 15.94 -21.68 17.70
C VAL A 248 15.42 -21.43 19.15
N GLU A 249 15.35 -22.51 19.94
CA GLU A 249 15.16 -22.63 21.40
C GLU A 249 15.00 -21.34 22.24
N GLU A 250 13.81 -21.17 22.84
CA GLU A 250 13.61 -21.19 24.30
C GLU A 250 12.10 -21.12 24.60
N GLU A 251 11.65 -22.06 25.41
CA GLU A 251 10.26 -22.21 25.86
C GLU A 251 9.92 -21.12 26.87
N SER A 252 9.00 -20.22 26.52
CA SER A 252 7.88 -19.78 27.38
C SER A 252 7.25 -18.51 26.80
N GLU A 253 6.13 -18.67 26.10
CA GLU A 253 4.89 -17.90 26.26
C GLU A 253 3.93 -18.24 25.12
N LYS A 254 2.71 -18.59 25.50
CA LYS A 254 1.69 -19.20 24.67
C LYS A 254 0.94 -18.14 23.85
N SER A 255 0.73 -18.49 22.57
CA SER A 255 -0.45 -18.19 21.73
C SER A 255 -0.66 -16.77 21.16
N GLU A 256 -0.97 -16.70 19.85
CA GLU A 256 -2.15 -16.00 19.28
C GLU A 256 -2.00 -15.49 17.83
N SER A 257 -0.84 -15.54 17.16
CA SER A 257 -0.76 -14.99 15.79
C SER A 257 -1.44 -15.87 14.71
N GLY A 258 -1.75 -17.14 15.02
CA GLY A 258 -2.42 -18.08 14.11
C GLY A 258 -3.96 -17.99 14.11
N GLU A 259 -4.55 -17.18 14.99
CA GLU A 259 -6.01 -17.02 15.11
C GLU A 259 -6.55 -15.84 14.30
N ILE A 260 -5.70 -14.91 13.86
CA ILE A 260 -6.07 -13.60 13.30
C ILE A 260 -6.88 -13.72 11.99
N LEU A 261 -6.54 -14.67 11.11
CA LEU A 261 -7.22 -14.81 9.81
C LEU A 261 -8.46 -15.71 9.86
N LYS A 262 -8.57 -16.60 10.86
CA LYS A 262 -9.76 -17.42 11.02
C LYS A 262 -10.92 -16.50 11.37
N LYS A 263 -12.04 -16.63 10.67
CA LYS A 263 -13.22 -15.76 10.85
C LYS A 263 -12.87 -14.27 10.73
N ALA A 264 -11.98 -13.93 9.80
CA ALA A 264 -11.69 -12.53 9.47
C ALA A 264 -11.86 -12.21 7.98
N ILE A 265 -12.06 -13.22 7.12
CA ILE A 265 -12.20 -13.06 5.68
C ILE A 265 -13.56 -13.58 5.22
N LEU A 266 -14.21 -12.83 4.33
CA LEU A 266 -15.38 -13.23 3.57
C LEU A 266 -15.06 -13.22 2.07
N PRO A 267 -14.83 -14.38 1.44
CA PRO A 267 -14.56 -14.44 0.00
C PRO A 267 -15.83 -14.23 -0.82
N PHE A 268 -15.79 -13.33 -1.81
CA PHE A 268 -16.89 -13.15 -2.77
C PHE A 268 -16.66 -13.98 -4.04
N TYR A 269 -15.42 -14.04 -4.53
CA TYR A 269 -15.06 -14.77 -5.74
C TYR A 269 -13.56 -15.13 -5.72
N VAL A 270 -13.22 -16.39 -6.02
CA VAL A 270 -11.82 -16.84 -6.13
C VAL A 270 -11.74 -17.90 -7.23
N ALA A 271 -11.43 -17.48 -8.46
CA ALA A 271 -11.22 -18.40 -9.57
C ALA A 271 -10.50 -17.73 -10.74
N GLY A 272 -9.74 -18.53 -11.50
CA GLY A 272 -9.01 -18.02 -12.66
C GLY A 272 -7.84 -17.13 -12.23
N ASP A 273 -7.78 -15.92 -12.78
CA ASP A 273 -6.83 -14.87 -12.43
C ASP A 273 -7.38 -13.88 -11.38
N ASP A 274 -8.69 -13.89 -11.13
CA ASP A 274 -9.42 -12.95 -10.28
C ASP A 274 -9.66 -13.49 -8.86
N ILE A 275 -9.30 -12.67 -7.85
CA ILE A 275 -9.55 -12.93 -6.42
C ILE A 275 -10.23 -11.71 -5.82
N PHE A 276 -11.39 -11.89 -5.18
CA PHE A 276 -12.18 -10.80 -4.60
C PHE A 276 -12.80 -11.22 -3.26
N TYR A 277 -12.50 -10.46 -2.20
CA TYR A 277 -12.95 -10.76 -0.84
C TYR A 277 -13.02 -9.51 0.03
N ALA A 278 -13.79 -9.57 1.12
CA ALA A 278 -13.73 -8.62 2.20
C ALA A 278 -12.98 -9.20 3.41
N VAL A 279 -12.33 -8.34 4.19
CA VAL A 279 -11.51 -8.72 5.34
C VAL A 279 -11.65 -7.69 6.46
N ARG A 280 -11.54 -8.15 7.70
CA ARG A 280 -11.38 -7.26 8.86
C ARG A 280 -10.12 -6.41 8.69
N ILE A 281 -10.18 -5.14 9.04
CA ILE A 281 -9.06 -4.19 8.81
C ILE A 281 -7.78 -4.65 9.52
N ASN A 282 -7.88 -5.19 10.74
CA ASN A 282 -6.73 -5.72 11.49
C ASN A 282 -6.10 -7.00 10.90
N ALA A 283 -6.83 -7.73 10.04
CA ALA A 283 -6.35 -8.94 9.38
C ALA A 283 -5.85 -8.70 7.95
N LEU A 284 -5.94 -7.48 7.43
CA LEU A 284 -5.59 -7.12 6.05
C LEU A 284 -4.14 -7.43 5.71
N PHE A 285 -3.19 -7.10 6.58
CA PHE A 285 -1.77 -7.34 6.28
C PHE A 285 -1.46 -8.83 6.16
N GLU A 286 -2.03 -9.66 7.04
CA GLU A 286 -1.86 -11.10 6.98
C GLU A 286 -2.56 -11.70 5.75
N SER A 287 -3.71 -11.15 5.32
CA SER A 287 -4.40 -11.64 4.11
C SER A 287 -3.57 -11.38 2.85
N ILE A 288 -2.92 -10.21 2.75
CA ILE A 288 -2.00 -9.89 1.65
C ILE A 288 -0.77 -10.81 1.67
N LYS A 289 -0.22 -11.11 2.86
CA LYS A 289 0.90 -12.06 3.01
C LYS A 289 0.53 -13.46 2.54
N VAL A 290 -0.71 -13.90 2.79
CA VAL A 290 -1.22 -15.18 2.25
C VAL A 290 -1.20 -15.18 0.73
N LEU A 291 -1.72 -14.13 0.08
CA LEU A 291 -1.71 -14.01 -1.39
C LEU A 291 -0.28 -14.03 -1.96
N HIS A 292 0.64 -13.30 -1.34
CA HIS A 292 2.06 -13.31 -1.71
C HIS A 292 2.64 -14.73 -1.64
N ASN A 293 2.38 -15.46 -0.56
CA ASN A 293 2.86 -16.83 -0.40
C ASN A 293 2.22 -17.77 -1.44
N THR A 294 0.95 -17.59 -1.80
CA THR A 294 0.30 -18.38 -2.85
C THR A 294 1.04 -18.24 -4.18
N ILE A 295 1.36 -17.01 -4.57
CA ILE A 295 2.08 -16.73 -5.82
C ILE A 295 3.51 -17.25 -5.76
N LYS A 296 4.18 -17.11 -4.61
CA LYS A 296 5.52 -17.67 -4.40
C LYS A 296 5.52 -19.20 -4.57
N ASP A 297 4.56 -19.90 -3.96
CA ASP A 297 4.42 -21.35 -4.07
C ASP A 297 4.13 -21.78 -5.52
N ILE A 298 3.22 -21.07 -6.21
CA ILE A 298 2.93 -21.34 -7.63
C ILE A 298 4.19 -21.14 -8.49
N ASN A 299 4.92 -20.04 -8.30
CA ASN A 299 6.14 -19.76 -9.06
C ASN A 299 7.23 -20.81 -8.82
N GLN A 300 7.35 -21.36 -7.61
CA GLN A 300 8.28 -22.46 -7.32
C GLN A 300 7.90 -23.74 -8.05
N GLU A 301 6.61 -24.07 -8.14
CA GLU A 301 6.13 -25.23 -8.89
C GLU A 301 6.23 -25.02 -10.41
N LEU A 302 5.96 -23.81 -10.91
CA LEU A 302 6.14 -23.45 -12.31
C LEU A 302 7.60 -23.62 -12.78
N LYS A 303 8.58 -23.21 -11.97
CA LYS A 303 10.01 -23.43 -12.27
C LYS A 303 10.35 -24.90 -12.50
N LYS A 304 9.72 -25.81 -11.77
CA LYS A 304 9.91 -27.26 -11.95
C LYS A 304 9.34 -27.77 -13.27
N ILE A 305 8.23 -27.18 -13.73
CA ILE A 305 7.53 -27.58 -14.96
C ILE A 305 8.22 -26.98 -16.21
N GLN A 306 8.67 -25.73 -16.13
CA GLN A 306 9.30 -25.01 -17.25
C GLN A 306 10.78 -25.36 -17.44
N GLY A 307 11.49 -25.77 -16.38
CA GLY A 307 12.95 -25.97 -16.39
C GLY A 307 13.74 -24.67 -16.14
N GLU A 308 15.07 -24.75 -16.10
CA GLU A 308 15.97 -23.60 -15.81
C GLU A 308 15.85 -22.43 -16.82
N SER A 309 15.21 -22.65 -17.98
CA SER A 309 14.99 -21.65 -19.02
C SER A 309 13.69 -20.84 -18.89
N GLY A 310 12.80 -21.18 -17.94
CA GLY A 310 11.54 -20.43 -17.72
C GLY A 310 11.80 -19.03 -17.16
N LYS A 311 11.73 -18.00 -18.01
CA LYS A 311 12.05 -16.61 -17.64
C LYS A 311 10.88 -15.84 -17.01
N ILE A 312 9.64 -16.29 -17.21
CA ILE A 312 8.43 -15.54 -16.85
C ILE A 312 7.84 -16.07 -15.55
N GLU A 313 7.89 -15.25 -14.50
CA GLU A 313 7.23 -15.51 -13.22
C GLU A 313 5.87 -14.81 -13.16
N LEU A 314 4.91 -15.42 -12.45
CA LEU A 314 3.66 -14.77 -12.10
C LEU A 314 3.92 -13.66 -11.08
N SER A 315 3.19 -12.57 -11.23
CA SER A 315 3.09 -11.51 -10.24
C SER A 315 1.62 -11.20 -10.01
N ILE A 316 1.30 -10.53 -8.90
CA ILE A 316 -0.09 -10.23 -8.55
C ILE A 316 -0.24 -8.73 -8.25
N ALA A 317 -1.26 -8.12 -8.85
CA ALA A 317 -1.69 -6.76 -8.53
C ALA A 317 -2.83 -6.85 -7.51
N ILE A 318 -2.81 -6.00 -6.49
CA ILE A 318 -3.79 -5.97 -5.41
C ILE A 318 -4.31 -4.55 -5.24
N GLY A 319 -5.63 -4.36 -5.32
CA GLY A 319 -6.32 -3.15 -4.91
C GLY A 319 -6.98 -3.34 -3.54
N VAL A 320 -6.91 -2.33 -2.69
CA VAL A 320 -7.56 -2.32 -1.37
C VAL A 320 -8.32 -1.02 -1.15
N VAL A 321 -9.59 -1.12 -0.74
CA VAL A 321 -10.42 0.03 -0.38
C VAL A 321 -11.05 -0.19 0.99
N PHE A 322 -11.14 0.88 1.78
CA PHE A 322 -11.85 0.91 3.05
C PHE A 322 -13.21 1.56 2.86
N VAL A 323 -14.26 0.78 3.10
CA VAL A 323 -15.66 1.17 2.85
C VAL A 323 -16.48 0.97 4.10
N ASN A 324 -17.58 1.70 4.22
CA ASN A 324 -18.58 1.39 5.24
C ASN A 324 -19.27 0.08 4.86
N ASN A 325 -19.60 -0.73 5.86
CA ASN A 325 -20.41 -1.93 5.68
C ASN A 325 -21.81 -1.56 5.13
N HIS A 326 -22.57 -2.56 4.67
CA HIS A 326 -23.94 -2.42 4.10
C HIS A 326 -24.11 -1.68 2.78
N GLN A 327 -23.03 -1.32 2.09
CA GLN A 327 -23.17 -0.94 0.68
C GLN A 327 -23.32 -2.19 -0.20
N PRO A 328 -24.01 -2.09 -1.36
CA PRO A 328 -24.07 -3.19 -2.31
C PRO A 328 -22.68 -3.60 -2.80
N VAL A 329 -22.44 -4.91 -2.95
CA VAL A 329 -21.15 -5.49 -3.35
C VAL A 329 -20.69 -4.97 -4.70
N ARG A 330 -21.63 -4.63 -5.60
CA ARG A 330 -21.30 -3.95 -6.86
C ARG A 330 -20.53 -2.65 -6.65
N TYR A 331 -20.87 -1.85 -5.64
CA TYR A 331 -20.14 -0.62 -5.33
C TYR A 331 -18.73 -0.92 -4.81
N TYR A 332 -18.58 -1.92 -3.94
CA TYR A 332 -17.27 -2.37 -3.49
C TYR A 332 -16.36 -2.77 -4.65
N ASN A 333 -16.88 -3.56 -5.59
CA ASN A 333 -16.13 -3.97 -6.78
C ASN A 333 -15.72 -2.75 -7.63
N GLN A 334 -16.61 -1.78 -7.84
CA GLN A 334 -16.28 -0.57 -8.61
C GLN A 334 -15.20 0.29 -7.96
N MET A 335 -15.22 0.42 -6.62
CA MET A 335 -14.20 1.20 -5.92
C MET A 335 -12.85 0.50 -5.92
N VAL A 336 -12.82 -0.80 -5.61
CA VAL A 336 -11.56 -1.57 -5.55
C VAL A 336 -10.92 -1.75 -6.93
N GLU A 337 -11.72 -1.77 -8.01
CA GLU A 337 -11.21 -1.85 -9.38
C GLU A 337 -10.35 -0.63 -9.76
N LYS A 338 -10.66 0.55 -9.21
CA LYS A 338 -9.86 1.77 -9.44
C LYS A 338 -8.46 1.61 -8.84
N GLU A 339 -8.38 1.15 -7.60
CA GLU A 339 -7.10 0.85 -6.92
C GLU A 339 -6.34 -0.28 -7.63
N LEU A 340 -7.03 -1.35 -8.04
CA LEU A 340 -6.41 -2.44 -8.78
C LEU A 340 -5.82 -1.98 -10.12
N SER A 341 -6.53 -1.11 -10.84
CA SER A 341 -6.07 -0.53 -12.11
C SER A 341 -4.80 0.29 -11.93
N VAL A 342 -4.72 1.06 -10.83
CA VAL A 342 -3.53 1.82 -10.44
C VAL A 342 -2.37 0.88 -10.13
N ALA A 343 -2.58 -0.18 -9.33
CA ALA A 343 -1.55 -1.18 -9.07
C ALA A 343 -1.02 -1.84 -10.36
N LYS A 344 -1.93 -2.25 -11.26
CA LYS A 344 -1.58 -2.87 -12.57
C LYS A 344 -0.77 -1.93 -13.47
N LYS A 345 -1.14 -0.65 -13.52
CA LYS A 345 -0.44 0.35 -14.35
C LYS A 345 0.99 0.53 -13.85
N ASN A 346 1.14 0.76 -12.54
CA ASN A 346 2.44 1.02 -11.96
C ASN A 346 3.35 -0.21 -12.04
N MET A 347 2.85 -1.43 -11.84
CA MET A 347 3.66 -2.66 -11.97
C MET A 347 4.36 -2.82 -13.33
N LYS A 348 3.87 -2.17 -14.39
CA LYS A 348 4.49 -2.19 -15.73
C LYS A 348 5.70 -1.26 -15.86
N GLU A 349 5.98 -0.41 -14.88
CA GLU A 349 7.08 0.57 -14.89
C GLU A 349 8.42 -0.06 -14.43
N GLN A 350 9.55 0.49 -14.90
CA GLN A 350 10.86 -0.17 -14.83
C GLN A 350 11.33 -0.54 -13.40
N LYS A 351 10.99 0.24 -12.36
CA LYS A 351 11.36 -0.06 -10.95
C LYS A 351 10.51 -1.18 -10.34
N SER A 352 9.26 -1.32 -10.74
CA SER A 352 8.32 -2.33 -10.22
C SER A 352 8.33 -3.64 -11.00
N LEU A 353 9.02 -3.73 -12.13
CA LEU A 353 9.21 -4.98 -12.89
C LEU A 353 9.81 -6.11 -12.04
N ASN A 354 10.55 -5.75 -10.98
CA ASN A 354 11.16 -6.69 -10.04
C ASN A 354 10.27 -7.02 -8.84
N SER A 355 9.01 -6.59 -8.83
CA SER A 355 8.04 -6.89 -7.78
C SER A 355 7.27 -8.19 -8.08
N VAL A 356 7.06 -8.98 -7.02
CA VAL A 356 6.16 -10.15 -7.03
C VAL A 356 4.72 -9.71 -6.79
N VAL A 357 4.54 -8.68 -5.96
CA VAL A 357 3.23 -8.13 -5.60
C VAL A 357 3.29 -6.61 -5.73
N GLY A 358 2.32 -6.02 -6.42
CA GLY A 358 2.06 -4.58 -6.39
C GLY A 358 0.72 -4.32 -5.72
N ILE A 359 0.68 -3.37 -4.79
CA ILE A 359 -0.47 -3.10 -3.94
C ILE A 359 -0.80 -1.61 -4.06
N SER A 360 -2.06 -1.28 -4.31
CA SER A 360 -2.59 0.08 -4.19
C SER A 360 -3.62 0.11 -3.08
N MET A 361 -3.43 0.98 -2.09
CA MET A 361 -4.36 1.13 -0.98
C MET A 361 -4.49 2.60 -0.56
N ALA A 362 -5.72 3.13 -0.64
CA ALA A 362 -6.04 4.51 -0.27
C ALA A 362 -5.07 5.54 -0.90
N GLY A 363 -4.78 5.39 -2.19
CA GLY A 363 -3.83 6.26 -2.92
C GLY A 363 -2.34 6.02 -2.64
N ASN A 364 -1.98 5.05 -1.79
CA ASN A 364 -0.59 4.68 -1.54
C ASN A 364 -0.21 3.45 -2.39
N LEU A 365 1.01 3.44 -2.91
CA LEU A 365 1.60 2.31 -3.64
C LEU A 365 2.59 1.56 -2.75
N PHE A 366 2.47 0.24 -2.74
CA PHE A 366 3.40 -0.65 -2.06
C PHE A 366 3.81 -1.83 -2.94
N TYR A 367 5.02 -2.33 -2.74
CA TYR A 367 5.55 -3.49 -3.45
C TYR A 367 6.11 -4.55 -2.51
N ILE A 368 5.99 -5.80 -2.92
CA ILE A 368 6.78 -6.91 -2.39
C ILE A 368 7.75 -7.34 -3.48
N TYR A 369 9.04 -7.06 -3.25
CA TYR A 369 10.11 -7.35 -4.21
C TYR A 369 10.57 -8.80 -4.14
N LYS A 370 11.17 -9.27 -5.24
CA LYS A 370 11.87 -10.57 -5.28
C LYS A 370 13.04 -10.58 -4.28
N GLU A 371 13.38 -11.76 -3.76
CA GLU A 371 14.45 -11.92 -2.77
C GLU A 371 15.78 -11.27 -3.24
N GLY A 372 16.35 -10.41 -2.40
CA GLY A 372 17.59 -9.67 -2.70
C GLY A 372 17.41 -8.32 -3.43
N LEU A 373 16.21 -8.02 -3.93
CA LEU A 373 15.87 -6.74 -4.59
C LEU A 373 14.97 -5.89 -3.69
N GLY A 374 15.06 -4.55 -3.81
CA GLY A 374 14.18 -3.60 -3.10
C GLY A 374 14.36 -3.53 -1.57
N HIS A 375 15.47 -4.04 -1.03
CA HIS A 375 15.73 -3.95 0.41
C HIS A 375 15.96 -2.48 0.84
N GLY A 376 15.05 -1.95 1.67
CA GLY A 376 15.14 -0.60 2.20
C GLY A 376 14.45 0.47 1.35
N GLU A 377 13.69 0.10 0.32
CA GLU A 377 12.85 1.04 -0.42
C GLU A 377 11.67 1.54 0.43
N ASN A 378 11.21 2.76 0.17
CA ASN A 378 10.15 3.44 0.97
C ASN A 378 8.74 2.89 0.69
N ASP A 379 8.55 2.26 -0.46
CA ASP A 379 7.33 1.62 -0.93
C ASP A 379 7.27 0.12 -0.58
N GLY A 380 8.21 -0.40 0.21
CA GLY A 380 8.20 -1.79 0.64
C GLY A 380 7.01 -2.12 1.57
N PHE A 381 6.15 -3.06 1.18
CA PHE A 381 4.96 -3.45 1.96
C PHE A 381 5.32 -4.01 3.35
N PHE A 382 6.31 -4.90 3.43
CA PHE A 382 6.76 -5.46 4.71
C PHE A 382 7.38 -4.41 5.64
N ARG A 383 8.05 -3.42 5.06
CA ARG A 383 8.57 -2.27 5.81
C ARG A 383 7.41 -1.48 6.39
N PHE A 384 6.41 -1.13 5.58
CA PHE A 384 5.22 -0.43 6.05
C PHE A 384 4.48 -1.18 7.17
N CYS A 385 4.32 -2.50 7.08
CA CYS A 385 3.72 -3.30 8.15
C CYS A 385 4.47 -3.13 9.48
N ASN A 386 5.81 -3.08 9.45
CA ASN A 386 6.61 -2.89 10.65
C ASN A 386 6.56 -1.43 11.14
N GLU A 387 6.53 -0.45 10.22
CA GLU A 387 6.37 0.98 10.55
C GLU A 387 5.08 1.23 11.33
N VAL A 388 3.96 0.60 10.93
CA VAL A 388 2.68 0.71 11.65
C VAL A 388 2.82 0.20 13.09
N GLY A 389 3.40 -0.99 13.29
CA GLY A 389 3.61 -1.54 14.64
C GLY A 389 4.59 -0.72 15.50
N GLU A 390 5.62 -0.11 14.88
CA GLU A 390 6.53 0.81 15.59
C GLU A 390 5.82 2.12 15.97
N LEU A 391 4.91 2.64 15.14
CA LEU A 391 4.10 3.82 15.47
C LEU A 391 3.09 3.56 16.58
N GLU A 392 2.49 2.36 16.63
CA GLU A 392 1.61 1.93 17.73
C GLU A 392 2.36 1.95 19.06
N GLU A 393 3.56 1.39 19.11
CA GLU A 393 4.39 1.38 20.31
C GLU A 393 4.78 2.81 20.76
N ILE A 394 5.19 3.68 19.82
CA ILE A 394 5.51 5.08 20.13
C ILE A 394 4.27 5.84 20.67
N MET A 395 3.08 5.49 20.20
CA MET A 395 1.81 6.04 20.67
C MET A 395 1.44 5.53 22.08
N GLU A 396 1.64 4.23 22.36
CA GLU A 396 1.47 3.64 23.70
C GLU A 396 2.40 4.29 24.73
N GLU A 397 3.63 4.63 24.32
CA GLU A 397 4.61 5.36 25.14
C GLU A 397 4.28 6.86 25.30
N LYS A 398 3.16 7.34 24.76
CA LYS A 398 2.65 8.72 24.87
C LYS A 398 3.59 9.79 24.29
N ILE A 399 4.42 9.44 23.30
CA ILE A 399 5.34 10.37 22.65
C ILE A 399 4.59 11.32 21.71
N PHE A 400 3.59 10.82 21.00
CA PHE A 400 2.64 11.62 20.24
C PHE A 400 1.21 11.16 20.52
N THR A 401 0.23 11.96 20.12
CA THR A 401 -1.18 11.59 20.24
C THR A 401 -1.81 11.43 18.86
N ARG A 402 -2.79 10.55 18.75
CA ARG A 402 -3.60 10.43 17.52
C ARG A 402 -4.22 11.78 17.12
N THR A 403 -4.65 12.58 18.11
CA THR A 403 -5.22 13.92 17.91
C THR A 403 -4.21 14.86 17.26
N SER A 404 -2.93 14.83 17.67
CA SER A 404 -1.92 15.70 17.07
C SER A 404 -1.67 15.35 15.59
N LEU A 405 -1.65 14.06 15.24
CA LEU A 405 -1.57 13.60 13.85
C LEU A 405 -2.82 13.98 13.05
N HIS A 406 -4.00 13.89 13.66
CA HIS A 406 -5.25 14.30 13.01
C HIS A 406 -5.27 15.80 12.72
N ASN A 407 -4.82 16.63 13.67
CA ASN A 407 -4.71 18.07 13.48
C ASN A 407 -3.71 18.42 12.36
N LEU A 408 -2.59 17.70 12.28
CA LEU A 408 -1.66 17.85 11.16
C LEU A 408 -2.35 17.55 9.83
N LEU A 409 -3.04 16.40 9.72
CA LEU A 409 -3.76 16.04 8.51
C LEU A 409 -4.79 17.10 8.11
N MET A 410 -5.60 17.56 9.06
CA MET A 410 -6.62 18.59 8.82
C MET A 410 -6.03 19.91 8.32
N ASN A 411 -4.89 20.34 8.89
CA ASN A 411 -4.21 21.56 8.44
C ASN A 411 -3.67 21.41 7.01
N LEU A 412 -3.12 20.24 6.68
CA LEU A 412 -2.59 19.98 5.33
C LEU A 412 -3.71 19.87 4.28
N GLU A 413 -4.87 19.31 4.62
CA GLU A 413 -6.00 19.18 3.69
C GLU A 413 -6.80 20.47 3.48
N THR A 414 -6.88 21.32 4.50
CA THR A 414 -7.65 22.58 4.41
C THR A 414 -6.87 23.68 3.70
N GLU A 415 -5.55 23.70 3.84
CA GLU A 415 -4.69 24.67 3.18
C GLU A 415 -4.48 24.31 1.70
N LYS A 416 -4.66 25.30 0.81
CA LYS A 416 -4.50 25.14 -0.64
C LYS A 416 -3.18 25.69 -1.15
N ASP A 417 -2.56 26.59 -0.38
CA ASP A 417 -1.26 27.16 -0.70
C ASP A 417 -0.14 26.20 -0.27
N LYS A 418 0.62 25.69 -1.25
CA LYS A 418 1.71 24.73 -1.03
C LYS A 418 2.80 25.24 -0.10
N ASP A 419 3.11 26.54 -0.14
CA ASP A 419 4.11 27.13 0.74
C ASP A 419 3.61 27.11 2.18
N LYS A 420 2.32 27.42 2.39
CA LYS A 420 1.68 27.37 3.72
C LYS A 420 1.54 25.94 4.23
N GLN A 421 1.18 24.98 3.37
CA GLN A 421 1.18 23.56 3.71
C GLN A 421 2.56 23.10 4.20
N MET A 422 3.63 23.50 3.52
CA MET A 422 5.00 23.19 3.94
C MET A 422 5.35 23.86 5.28
N LEU A 423 4.95 25.11 5.50
CA LEU A 423 5.13 25.77 6.80
C LEU A 423 4.42 25.01 7.92
N TYR A 424 3.18 24.56 7.72
CA TYR A 424 2.46 23.74 8.69
C TYR A 424 3.17 22.42 8.99
N ALA A 425 3.67 21.73 7.96
CA ALA A 425 4.45 20.51 8.12
C ALA A 425 5.72 20.76 8.95
N LEU A 426 6.49 21.80 8.62
CA LEU A 426 7.73 22.15 9.33
C LEU A 426 7.47 22.58 10.79
N TYR A 427 6.38 23.31 11.06
CA TYR A 427 6.01 23.68 12.44
C TYR A 427 5.72 22.46 13.31
N TYR A 428 5.00 21.49 12.76
CA TYR A 428 4.66 20.26 13.48
C TYR A 428 5.87 19.34 13.65
N LEU A 429 6.71 19.23 12.61
CA LEU A 429 7.82 18.28 12.52
C LEU A 429 9.17 18.83 13.02
N LYS A 430 9.17 20.00 13.68
CA LYS A 430 10.39 20.60 14.20
C LYS A 430 11.07 19.72 15.28
N PRO A 431 12.41 19.60 15.24
CA PRO A 431 13.16 18.86 16.26
C PRO A 431 13.07 19.56 17.62
N ASN A 432 13.12 18.77 18.69
CA ASN A 432 13.12 19.26 20.06
C ASN A 432 14.13 18.48 20.92
N LEU A 433 15.41 18.60 20.58
CA LEU A 433 16.51 17.96 21.30
C LEU A 433 16.75 18.65 22.64
N ARG A 434 16.82 17.87 23.73
CA ARG A 434 17.13 18.38 25.08
C ARG A 434 18.63 18.37 25.38
N THR A 435 19.36 17.34 24.97
CA THR A 435 20.78 17.09 25.30
C THR A 435 21.71 17.14 24.09
N GLY A 436 21.17 17.45 22.91
CA GLY A 436 21.92 17.54 21.65
C GLY A 436 22.42 16.22 21.11
N ASP A 437 22.01 15.10 21.70
CA ASP A 437 22.31 13.76 21.22
C ASP A 437 21.25 13.26 20.23
N ILE A 438 21.66 12.58 19.16
CA ILE A 438 20.77 11.83 18.23
C ILE A 438 20.75 10.33 18.56
N GLY A 439 21.63 9.85 19.43
CA GLY A 439 21.70 8.48 19.91
C GLY A 439 20.34 7.97 20.38
N ASN A 440 20.08 6.67 20.21
CA ASN A 440 18.81 6.07 20.57
C ASN A 440 18.63 5.94 22.09
N THR A 441 18.32 7.05 22.74
CA THR A 441 17.78 7.10 24.09
C THR A 441 16.26 7.09 24.02
N GLN A 442 15.59 6.66 25.10
CA GLN A 442 14.13 6.78 25.26
C GLN A 442 13.62 8.20 24.95
N GLU A 443 14.46 9.22 25.18
CA GLU A 443 14.18 10.64 24.96
C GLU A 443 14.13 11.05 23.48
N ASN A 444 14.74 10.30 22.56
CA ASN A 444 14.89 10.69 21.15
C ASN A 444 13.87 10.04 20.20
N LYS A 445 12.92 9.26 20.70
CA LYS A 445 11.87 8.64 19.88
C LYS A 445 10.97 9.66 19.16
N ASP A 446 10.76 10.85 19.73
CA ASP A 446 10.07 11.97 19.07
C ASP A 446 10.81 12.44 17.81
N LEU A 447 12.14 12.54 17.87
CA LEU A 447 12.97 12.93 16.73
C LEU A 447 12.84 11.92 15.59
N TYR A 448 12.87 10.63 15.93
CA TYR A 448 12.72 9.53 14.97
C TYR A 448 11.36 9.52 14.28
N PHE A 449 10.29 9.75 15.05
CA PHE A 449 8.94 9.88 14.52
C PHE A 449 8.82 11.08 13.55
N LYS A 450 9.37 12.25 13.91
CA LYS A 450 9.33 13.42 13.03
C LYS A 450 10.18 13.25 11.78
N TYR A 451 11.35 12.61 11.92
CA TYR A 451 12.19 12.22 10.79
C TYR A 451 11.45 11.28 9.83
N TYR A 452 10.72 10.31 10.36
CA TYR A 452 9.92 9.39 9.56
C TYR A 452 8.91 10.14 8.67
N LEU A 453 8.21 11.14 9.21
CA LEU A 453 7.26 11.93 8.41
C LEU A 453 7.98 12.85 7.41
N LEU A 454 9.05 13.55 7.80
CA LEU A 454 9.79 14.44 6.90
C LEU A 454 10.51 13.71 5.77
N CYS A 455 10.98 12.48 5.98
CA CYS A 455 11.70 11.75 4.95
C CYS A 455 10.84 11.40 3.73
N HIS A 456 9.51 11.44 3.86
CA HIS A 456 8.58 11.30 2.74
C HIS A 456 8.55 12.51 1.80
N LEU A 457 9.05 13.68 2.23
CA LEU A 457 9.07 14.92 1.44
C LEU A 457 10.39 15.13 0.67
N VAL A 458 11.41 14.31 0.93
CA VAL A 458 12.73 14.42 0.27
C VAL A 458 12.66 13.86 -1.15
N GLU A 459 13.37 14.48 -2.09
CA GLU A 459 13.56 13.94 -3.45
C GLU A 459 14.02 12.48 -3.47
N ASP A 460 13.56 11.75 -4.48
CA ASP A 460 13.98 10.36 -4.70
C ASP A 460 15.47 10.27 -5.03
N LYS A 461 16.07 9.09 -4.82
CA LYS A 461 17.47 8.88 -5.19
C LYS A 461 17.63 9.07 -6.70
N ARG A 462 18.33 10.11 -7.15
CA ARG A 462 18.75 10.28 -8.55
C ARG A 462 19.81 9.22 -8.89
N ASP A 463 19.64 8.54 -10.02
CA ASP A 463 20.68 7.70 -10.60
C ASP A 463 21.87 8.60 -10.94
N ARG A 464 23.04 8.29 -10.37
CA ARG A 464 24.24 9.15 -10.29
C ARG A 464 24.54 9.97 -11.56
N LYS A 465 24.80 11.28 -11.38
CA LYS A 465 25.90 12.02 -12.05
C LYS A 465 26.22 13.40 -11.46
N ASN A 466 25.26 14.08 -10.85
CA ASN A 466 25.53 15.36 -10.15
C ASN A 466 25.41 15.15 -8.66
N GLY A 467 26.46 15.48 -7.91
CA GLY A 467 26.49 15.43 -6.44
C GLY A 467 25.69 16.56 -5.78
N ASP A 468 24.59 16.98 -6.39
CA ASP A 468 23.73 18.02 -5.85
C ASP A 468 22.99 17.47 -4.59
N GLU A 469 22.85 18.32 -3.58
CA GLU A 469 22.06 18.01 -2.38
C GLU A 469 20.60 17.71 -2.80
N ARG A 470 19.92 16.79 -2.12
CA ARG A 470 18.51 16.50 -2.37
C ARG A 470 17.68 17.54 -1.67
N TYR A 471 16.56 17.96 -2.25
CA TYR A 471 15.70 18.98 -1.67
C TYR A 471 14.35 18.43 -1.22
N PHE A 472 13.60 19.22 -0.43
CA PHE A 472 12.19 18.98 -0.19
C PHE A 472 11.35 19.35 -1.40
N VAL A 473 10.36 18.51 -1.70
CA VAL A 473 9.42 18.67 -2.80
C VAL A 473 8.02 18.90 -2.22
N PRO A 474 7.49 20.13 -2.22
CA PRO A 474 6.17 20.43 -1.66
C PRO A 474 5.03 19.62 -2.28
N GLU A 475 5.12 19.26 -3.57
CA GLU A 475 4.14 18.40 -4.26
C GLU A 475 3.94 17.05 -3.57
N LYS A 476 4.98 16.53 -2.90
CA LYS A 476 4.89 15.25 -2.17
C LYS A 476 3.97 15.33 -0.95
N ILE A 477 3.56 16.52 -0.50
CA ILE A 477 2.59 16.66 0.59
C ILE A 477 1.25 16.04 0.15
N ASP A 478 0.71 16.49 -0.98
CA ASP A 478 -0.57 16.03 -1.49
C ASP A 478 -0.49 14.59 -2.03
N ASP A 479 0.59 14.27 -2.74
CA ASP A 479 0.72 12.98 -3.43
C ASP A 479 1.18 11.83 -2.53
N ILE A 480 1.90 12.11 -1.43
CA ILE A 480 2.51 11.08 -0.57
C ILE A 480 2.12 11.25 0.89
N LEU A 481 2.38 12.42 1.49
CA LEU A 481 2.25 12.60 2.95
C LEU A 481 0.79 12.50 3.40
N ILE A 482 -0.14 13.20 2.74
CA ILE A 482 -1.57 13.15 3.08
C ILE A 482 -2.14 11.72 2.94
N PRO A 483 -1.97 11.02 1.80
CA PRO A 483 -2.38 9.62 1.68
C PRO A 483 -1.77 8.71 2.76
N LYS A 484 -0.49 8.89 3.07
CA LYS A 484 0.21 8.09 4.09
C LYS A 484 -0.35 8.35 5.49
N LEU A 485 -0.58 9.61 5.85
CA LEU A 485 -1.17 10.02 7.13
C LEU A 485 -2.58 9.45 7.33
N LYS A 486 -3.43 9.47 6.29
CA LYS A 486 -4.76 8.86 6.33
C LYS A 486 -4.70 7.37 6.65
N LEU A 487 -3.77 6.66 6.00
CA LEU A 487 -3.59 5.23 6.19
C LEU A 487 -3.04 4.90 7.58
N ILE A 488 -2.02 5.63 8.04
CA ILE A 488 -1.47 5.52 9.41
C ILE A 488 -2.58 5.78 10.44
N LEU A 489 -3.32 6.87 10.31
CA LEU A 489 -4.44 7.18 11.19
C LEU A 489 -5.51 6.09 11.15
N LEU A 490 -5.75 5.42 10.02
CA LEU A 490 -6.71 4.32 10.02
C LEU A 490 -6.23 3.16 10.90
N PHE A 491 -4.99 2.72 10.73
CA PHE A 491 -4.44 1.56 11.44
C PHE A 491 -4.17 1.84 12.92
N LEU A 492 -3.75 3.05 13.30
CA LEU A 492 -3.56 3.48 14.69
C LEU A 492 -4.88 3.65 15.49
N LYS A 493 -6.02 3.15 14.99
CA LYS A 493 -7.26 3.14 15.79
C LYS A 493 -7.17 1.98 16.77
N GLU A 494 -7.51 2.25 18.04
CA GLU A 494 -7.46 1.28 19.13
C GLU A 494 -8.11 -0.07 18.78
N LYS A 495 -9.31 -0.04 18.19
CA LYS A 495 -10.01 -1.26 17.74
C LYS A 495 -9.30 -2.08 16.65
N TYR A 496 -8.27 -1.54 16.02
CA TYR A 496 -7.48 -2.23 15.00
C TYR A 496 -6.05 -2.52 15.45
N SER A 497 -5.54 -1.87 16.52
CA SER A 497 -4.14 -1.92 16.94
C SER A 497 -3.75 -3.15 17.75
N ASP A 498 -4.69 -3.79 18.45
CA ASP A 498 -4.39 -4.78 19.49
C ASP A 498 -3.54 -6.00 19.07
N LYS A 499 -3.35 -6.27 17.77
CA LYS A 499 -2.81 -7.56 17.32
C LYS A 499 -1.80 -7.50 16.18
N PHE A 500 -1.27 -6.33 15.81
CA PHE A 500 -0.08 -6.29 14.95
C PHE A 500 1.12 -6.74 15.80
N GLY A 501 1.37 -8.05 15.82
CA GLY A 501 2.28 -8.66 16.78
C GLY A 501 3.58 -7.86 16.97
N LYS A 502 3.91 -7.56 18.24
CA LYS A 502 5.07 -6.74 18.66
C LYS A 502 6.23 -6.91 17.69
N ALA A 503 6.64 -5.80 17.05
CA ALA A 503 7.72 -5.81 16.07
C ALA A 503 8.97 -6.45 16.71
N LYS A 504 9.30 -7.68 16.28
CA LYS A 504 10.47 -8.41 16.80
C LYS A 504 11.79 -7.69 16.51
N ILE A 505 11.79 -6.75 15.56
CA ILE A 505 12.95 -5.99 15.11
C ILE A 505 12.52 -4.53 14.96
N LYS A 506 12.83 -3.69 15.96
CA LYS A 506 12.59 -2.23 15.91
C LYS A 506 13.77 -1.59 15.20
N LYS A 507 13.61 -1.24 13.92
CA LYS A 507 14.74 -0.72 13.12
C LYS A 507 14.36 0.41 12.16
N TYR A 508 13.09 0.55 11.77
CA TYR A 508 12.75 1.41 10.64
C TYR A 508 12.45 2.86 11.06
N ILE A 509 11.79 3.02 12.20
CA ILE A 509 11.55 4.31 12.87
C ILE A 509 12.49 4.39 14.08
N VAL A 510 12.52 3.38 14.95
CA VAL A 510 13.36 3.38 16.17
C VAL A 510 14.67 2.62 15.96
N LEU A 511 15.82 3.29 16.13
CA LEU A 511 17.15 2.68 15.92
C LEU A 511 17.68 1.97 17.17
N GLN A 512 17.56 0.65 17.31
CA GLN A 512 17.97 -0.03 18.56
C GLN A 512 19.47 0.03 18.96
N ASN A 513 20.40 0.26 18.02
CA ASN A 513 21.84 0.29 18.32
C ASN A 513 22.42 1.70 18.16
N GLU A 514 23.62 1.95 18.70
CA GLU A 514 24.49 3.03 18.24
C GLU A 514 24.68 2.88 16.72
N ALA A 515 23.78 3.47 15.96
CA ALA A 515 23.67 3.22 14.54
C ALA A 515 24.82 3.87 13.79
N ASP A 516 25.30 3.13 12.78
CA ASP A 516 26.19 3.50 11.69
C ASP A 516 26.20 5.02 11.43
N VAL A 517 27.39 5.64 11.44
CA VAL A 517 27.61 7.09 11.22
C VAL A 517 26.82 7.63 10.02
N ALA A 518 26.55 6.77 9.03
CA ALA A 518 25.73 7.09 7.86
C ALA A 518 24.25 7.40 8.18
N VAL A 519 23.61 6.71 9.13
CA VAL A 519 22.20 6.91 9.48
C VAL A 519 22.01 8.19 10.28
N GLN A 520 22.88 8.44 11.26
CA GLN A 520 22.87 9.70 12.01
C GLN A 520 23.07 10.90 11.07
N LYS A 521 23.98 10.81 10.09
CA LYS A 521 24.16 11.84 9.06
C LYS A 521 22.88 12.08 8.25
N ARG A 522 22.12 11.04 7.91
CA ARG A 522 20.84 11.18 7.17
C ARG A 522 19.79 11.88 8.03
N ILE A 523 19.68 11.53 9.30
CA ILE A 523 18.74 12.19 10.23
C ILE A 523 19.13 13.65 10.40
N SER A 524 20.41 13.95 10.66
CA SER A 524 20.91 15.32 10.77
C SER A 524 20.61 16.14 9.51
N HIS A 525 20.77 15.53 8.34
CA HIS A 525 20.49 16.19 7.08
C HIS A 525 18.99 16.50 6.91
N VAL A 526 18.12 15.49 7.00
CA VAL A 526 16.67 15.64 6.77
C VAL A 526 15.97 16.47 7.86
N MET A 527 16.41 16.38 9.11
CA MET A 527 15.78 17.08 10.23
C MET A 527 16.28 18.51 10.43
N PHE A 528 17.48 18.87 9.92
CA PHE A 528 18.09 20.16 10.23
C PHE A 528 18.62 20.89 9.01
N ASP A 529 19.33 20.22 8.09
CA ASP A 529 19.88 20.89 6.91
C ASP A 529 18.77 21.18 5.88
N GLU A 530 17.93 20.21 5.58
CA GLU A 530 16.87 20.30 4.56
C GLU A 530 15.81 21.37 4.86
N PRO A 531 15.20 21.44 6.06
CA PRO A 531 14.28 22.51 6.40
C PRO A 531 14.90 23.91 6.25
N ILE A 532 16.17 24.06 6.64
CA ILE A 532 16.88 25.35 6.55
C ILE A 532 17.16 25.69 5.09
N ASN A 533 17.64 24.72 4.31
CA ASN A 533 17.91 24.90 2.89
C ASN A 533 16.64 25.28 2.12
N HIS A 534 15.55 24.56 2.34
CA HIS A 534 14.26 24.82 1.71
C HIS A 534 13.75 26.24 2.02
N ILE A 535 13.73 26.64 3.31
CA ILE A 535 13.29 28.00 3.69
C ILE A 535 14.20 29.06 3.05
N LEU A 536 15.52 28.83 2.99
CA LEU A 536 16.47 29.78 2.38
C LEU A 536 16.34 29.88 0.86
N GLU A 537 15.90 28.83 0.18
CA GLU A 537 15.63 28.87 -1.26
C GLU A 537 14.36 29.66 -1.59
N VAL A 538 13.34 29.56 -0.75
CA VAL A 538 12.11 30.37 -0.84
C VAL A 538 12.39 31.85 -0.55
N ILE A 539 13.40 32.17 0.29
CA ILE A 539 13.80 33.55 0.56
C ILE A 539 14.56 34.13 -0.65
N GLU A 540 13.86 34.91 -1.48
CA GLU A 540 14.51 35.66 -2.55
C GLU A 540 15.51 36.69 -2.02
N LYS A 541 16.57 36.99 -2.79
CA LYS A 541 17.65 37.93 -2.41
C LYS A 541 17.14 39.31 -1.97
N ASN A 542 15.96 39.75 -2.42
CA ASN A 542 15.41 41.08 -2.15
C ASN A 542 14.26 41.08 -1.11
N ASN A 543 13.90 39.94 -0.53
CA ASN A 543 12.84 39.88 0.48
C ASN A 543 13.33 40.31 1.86
N ILE A 544 12.42 40.72 2.75
CA ILE A 544 12.75 41.26 4.08
C ILE A 544 13.46 40.22 4.96
N GLU A 545 13.17 38.93 4.74
CA GLU A 545 13.83 37.82 5.42
C GLU A 545 15.34 37.80 5.11
N SER A 546 15.75 38.23 3.91
CA SER A 546 17.15 38.28 3.50
C SER A 546 17.94 39.32 4.29
N MET A 547 17.28 40.36 4.83
CA MET A 547 17.91 41.35 5.70
C MET A 547 18.20 40.81 7.10
N ILE A 548 17.58 39.71 7.48
CA ILE A 548 17.67 39.12 8.81
C ILE A 548 18.51 37.84 8.77
N PHE A 549 18.37 37.04 7.70
CA PHE A 549 19.14 35.83 7.47
C PHE A 549 19.68 35.74 6.04
N LYS A 550 20.98 35.44 5.87
CA LYS A 550 21.57 35.14 4.56
C LYS A 550 22.38 33.86 4.57
N LYS A 551 22.26 33.10 3.48
CA LYS A 551 23.17 31.99 3.14
C LYS A 551 24.50 32.55 2.64
N TYR A 552 25.60 32.10 3.24
CA TYR A 552 26.96 32.48 2.85
C TYR A 552 27.78 31.22 2.52
N ILE A 553 28.40 31.20 1.35
CA ILE A 553 29.18 30.05 0.87
C ILE A 553 30.66 30.46 0.82
N LYS A 554 31.47 29.92 1.72
CA LYS A 554 32.94 30.04 1.69
C LYS A 554 33.56 28.67 2.04
N GLY A 555 33.56 27.77 1.06
CA GLY A 555 33.99 26.36 1.21
C GLY A 555 33.03 25.46 2.01
N LYS A 556 32.39 25.97 3.06
CA LYS A 556 31.22 25.37 3.76
C LYS A 556 30.07 26.38 3.80
N VAL A 557 28.83 25.88 3.81
CA VAL A 557 27.62 26.71 3.89
C VAL A 557 27.41 27.16 5.34
N PHE A 558 27.36 28.47 5.57
CA PHE A 558 27.02 29.07 6.87
C PHE A 558 25.86 30.05 6.71
N CYS A 559 24.99 30.12 7.72
CA CYS A 559 23.94 31.13 7.80
C CYS A 559 24.45 32.30 8.65
N LYS A 560 24.33 33.52 8.13
CA LYS A 560 24.54 34.74 8.92
C LYS A 560 23.18 35.25 9.40
N ASN A 561 23.11 35.70 10.66
CA ASN A 561 21.91 36.27 11.26
C ASN A 561 22.19 37.70 11.78
N ALA A 562 21.18 38.56 11.77
CA ALA A 562 21.16 39.86 12.44
C ALA A 562 21.06 39.78 13.98
N ASN A 563 21.01 38.57 14.55
CA ASN A 563 20.94 38.28 16.00
C ASN A 563 19.65 38.72 16.71
N PHE A 564 18.52 38.77 15.99
CA PHE A 564 17.22 38.97 16.62
C PHE A 564 16.73 37.70 17.34
N ASP A 565 16.17 37.90 18.54
CA ASP A 565 15.51 36.83 19.30
C ASP A 565 14.19 36.39 18.65
N ILE A 566 13.88 35.10 18.74
CA ILE A 566 12.62 34.52 18.21
C ILE A 566 11.38 35.22 18.79
N SER A 567 11.46 35.68 20.04
CA SER A 567 10.37 36.39 20.72
C SER A 567 9.94 37.66 19.99
N ILE A 568 10.86 38.31 19.28
CA ILE A 568 10.62 39.51 18.49
C ILE A 568 9.71 39.18 17.31
N PHE A 569 9.97 38.08 16.61
CA PHE A 569 9.16 37.65 15.48
C PHE A 569 7.73 37.28 15.88
N PHE A 570 7.54 36.61 17.03
CA PHE A 570 6.20 36.34 17.56
C PHE A 570 5.45 37.63 17.94
N ARG A 571 6.14 38.59 18.57
CA ARG A 571 5.55 39.91 18.89
C ARG A 571 5.19 40.68 17.63
N ALA A 572 6.07 40.68 16.63
CA ALA A 572 5.84 41.29 15.34
C ALA A 572 4.62 40.68 14.65
N LYS A 573 4.49 39.34 14.66
CA LYS A 573 3.36 38.63 14.06
C LYS A 573 2.04 39.07 14.68
N LYS A 574 1.95 39.05 16.01
CA LYS A 574 0.77 39.50 16.76
C LYS A 574 0.40 40.96 16.47
N LEU A 575 1.39 41.82 16.26
CA LEU A 575 1.18 43.24 15.95
C LEU A 575 0.68 43.44 14.52
N ILE A 576 1.18 42.68 13.54
CA ILE A 576 0.68 42.71 12.16
C ILE A 576 -0.76 42.18 12.11
N GLU A 577 -1.06 41.09 12.81
CA GLU A 577 -2.41 40.53 12.91
C GLU A 577 -3.40 41.49 13.62
N SER A 578 -2.90 42.38 14.49
CA SER A 578 -3.69 43.41 15.17
C SER A 578 -3.72 44.76 14.42
N ASP A 579 -3.26 44.79 13.16
CA ASP A 579 -3.16 45.97 12.29
C ASP A 579 -2.30 47.13 12.86
N ARG A 580 -1.25 46.79 13.61
CA ARG A 580 -0.30 47.74 14.24
C ARG A 580 1.10 47.66 13.61
N LYS A 581 1.19 47.75 12.29
CA LYS A 581 2.46 47.63 11.54
C LYS A 581 3.53 48.64 11.96
N GLU A 582 3.16 49.88 12.29
CA GLU A 582 4.10 50.90 12.76
C GLU A 582 4.84 50.50 14.06
N GLN A 583 4.18 49.74 14.93
CA GLN A 583 4.81 49.25 16.16
C GLN A 583 5.87 48.17 15.88
N VAL A 584 5.78 47.48 14.73
CA VAL A 584 6.78 46.50 14.31
C VAL A 584 8.09 47.19 13.98
N LYS A 585 8.06 48.30 13.22
CA LYS A 585 9.26 49.11 12.91
C LYS A 585 9.98 49.55 14.18
N ILE A 586 9.23 50.10 15.12
CA ILE A 586 9.75 50.60 16.41
C ILE A 586 10.44 49.48 17.20
N ILE A 587 9.86 48.27 17.21
CA ILE A 587 10.44 47.13 17.93
C ILE A 587 11.77 46.70 17.30
N PHE A 588 11.82 46.53 15.98
CA PHE A 588 13.05 46.10 15.31
C PHE A 588 14.19 47.11 15.50
N SER A 589 13.95 48.42 15.34
CA SER A 589 14.97 49.45 15.53
C SER A 589 15.45 49.57 16.98
N ARG A 590 14.55 49.42 17.96
CA ARG A 590 14.93 49.38 19.38
C ARG A 590 15.82 48.18 19.69
N TYR A 591 15.48 47.00 19.18
CA TYR A 591 16.30 45.81 19.39
C TYR A 591 17.66 45.90 18.67
N ASN A 592 17.70 46.43 17.44
CA ASN A 592 18.97 46.67 16.74
C ASN A 592 19.88 47.60 17.54
N SER A 593 19.32 48.65 18.13
CA SER A 593 20.04 49.60 18.99
C SER A 593 20.60 48.93 20.26
N ILE A 594 19.84 48.03 20.89
CA ILE A 594 20.27 47.27 22.07
C ILE A 594 21.42 46.33 21.73
N ILE A 595 21.32 45.60 20.62
CA ILE A 595 22.36 44.65 20.18
C ILE A 595 23.67 45.41 19.89
N ASN A 596 23.59 46.56 19.23
CA ASN A 596 24.76 47.39 18.95
C ASN A 596 25.35 48.04 20.22
N TYR A 597 24.52 48.37 21.22
CA TYR A 597 24.96 48.92 22.50
C TYR A 597 25.69 47.88 23.37
N GLN A 598 25.22 46.64 23.42
CA GLN A 598 25.84 45.57 24.21
C GLN A 598 27.28 45.24 23.76
N GLU A 599 27.58 45.36 22.47
CA GLU A 599 28.92 45.15 21.93
C GLU A 599 29.92 46.30 22.21
N GLY A 600 29.42 47.51 22.49
CA GLY A 600 30.26 48.66 22.85
C GLY A 600 30.74 48.66 24.30
N SER A 601 30.28 47.71 25.12
CA SER A 601 30.62 47.59 26.55
C SER A 601 31.94 46.82 26.78
N GLU A 602 32.60 47.01 27.93
CA GLU A 602 33.89 46.36 28.25
C GLU A 602 33.83 44.82 28.24
N ALA A 603 32.67 44.23 28.54
CA ALA A 603 32.44 42.78 28.42
C ALA A 603 32.29 42.27 26.97
N GLY A 604 32.05 43.17 26.00
CA GLY A 604 32.00 42.87 24.57
C GLY A 604 33.37 42.91 23.88
N LYS A 605 34.35 43.62 24.45
CA LYS A 605 35.69 43.78 23.88
C LYS A 605 36.53 42.49 23.94
N ASP A 606 36.36 41.65 24.96
CA ASP A 606 36.99 40.32 25.02
C ASP A 606 36.46 39.36 23.93
N ASN A 607 35.26 39.63 23.37
CA ASN A 607 34.69 38.90 22.24
C ASN A 607 35.06 39.52 20.87
N GLN A 608 35.69 40.70 20.83
CA GLN A 608 36.04 41.40 19.58
C GLN A 608 37.36 40.91 18.94
N GLU A 609 38.28 40.30 19.71
CA GLU A 609 39.52 39.72 19.15
C GLU A 609 39.27 38.49 18.25
N LYS A 610 38.03 37.99 18.21
CA LYS A 610 37.55 37.06 17.18
C LYS A 610 36.47 37.77 16.38
N GLU A 611 36.79 38.28 15.19
CA GLU A 611 35.78 38.76 14.23
C GLU A 611 34.58 37.80 14.24
N ASN A 612 33.40 38.30 14.58
CA ASN A 612 32.21 37.46 14.68
C ASN A 612 31.72 37.16 13.24
N VAL A 613 32.40 36.23 12.54
CA VAL A 613 32.26 35.91 11.10
C VAL A 613 30.81 35.55 10.69
N HIS A 614 29.93 35.33 11.67
CA HIS A 614 28.55 34.89 11.51
C HIS A 614 27.48 36.00 11.64
N ARG A 615 27.83 37.27 11.91
CA ARG A 615 26.84 38.36 12.06
C ARG A 615 26.53 39.06 10.72
N LEU A 616 25.26 39.41 10.53
CA LEU A 616 24.76 40.24 9.43
C LEU A 616 24.47 41.66 9.94
N SER A 617 24.89 42.70 9.22
CA SER A 617 24.49 44.08 9.52
C SER A 617 23.02 44.30 9.13
N PHE A 618 22.24 44.89 10.01
CA PHE A 618 20.82 45.19 9.79
C PHE A 618 20.64 46.68 9.50
N ASP A 619 19.99 46.99 8.37
CA ASP A 619 19.68 48.35 7.95
C ASP A 619 18.23 48.68 8.34
N ASP A 620 18.07 49.52 9.37
CA ASP A 620 16.76 49.93 9.88
C ASP A 620 15.95 50.75 8.86
N ILE A 621 16.62 51.50 7.97
CA ILE A 621 15.98 52.39 7.00
C ILE A 621 15.41 51.55 5.85
N ASP A 622 16.22 50.68 5.25
CA ASP A 622 15.78 49.76 4.19
C ASP A 622 14.70 48.78 4.70
N PHE A 623 14.75 48.38 5.98
CA PHE A 623 13.72 47.53 6.59
C PHE A 623 12.37 48.27 6.72
N ALA A 624 12.39 49.52 7.17
CA ALA A 624 11.19 50.34 7.29
C ALA A 624 10.51 50.61 5.94
N GLU A 625 11.27 50.70 4.85
CA GLU A 625 10.72 50.83 3.50
C GLU A 625 10.13 49.52 2.95
N ARG A 626 10.75 48.37 3.25
CA ARG A 626 10.29 47.06 2.76
C ARG A 626 9.07 46.54 3.50
N ILE A 627 8.94 46.81 4.80
CA ILE A 627 7.81 46.32 5.60
C ILE A 627 6.48 46.94 5.16
N GLU A 628 6.49 48.16 4.63
CA GLU A 628 5.31 48.83 4.07
C GLU A 628 4.81 48.14 2.78
N LYS A 629 5.73 47.54 2.02
CA LYS A 629 5.43 46.88 0.75
C LYS A 629 4.98 45.43 0.91
N ILE A 630 5.11 44.87 2.12
CA ILE A 630 4.82 43.45 2.40
C ILE A 630 3.41 43.29 2.97
N SER A 631 2.67 42.37 2.36
CA SER A 631 1.41 41.85 2.86
C SER A 631 1.61 40.49 3.53
N GLY A 632 0.86 40.24 4.61
CA GLY A 632 0.86 38.93 5.29
C GLY A 632 1.91 38.79 6.39
N THR A 633 1.98 37.58 6.96
CA THR A 633 2.84 37.20 8.10
C THR A 633 3.72 35.99 7.81
N GLU A 634 3.63 35.42 6.61
CA GLU A 634 4.32 34.19 6.20
C GLU A 634 5.84 34.35 6.29
N TRP A 635 6.35 35.56 6.01
CA TRP A 635 7.76 35.91 6.16
C TRP A 635 8.26 35.80 7.61
N LEU A 636 7.43 36.13 8.59
CA LEU A 636 7.75 35.95 10.01
C LEU A 636 7.76 34.47 10.39
N ASP A 637 6.85 33.68 9.82
CA ASP A 637 6.78 32.25 10.07
C ASP A 637 8.03 31.52 9.56
N ARG A 638 8.51 31.90 8.36
CA ARG A 638 9.79 31.45 7.80
C ARG A 638 10.97 31.79 8.72
N LEU A 639 11.04 33.02 9.23
CA LEU A 639 12.09 33.45 10.16
C LEU A 639 12.04 32.71 11.50
N ILE A 640 10.85 32.50 12.05
CA ILE A 640 10.65 31.74 13.30
C ILE A 640 11.16 30.32 13.13
N LEU A 641 10.74 29.63 12.05
CA LEU A 641 11.18 28.26 11.76
C LEU A 641 12.69 28.21 11.57
N LEU A 642 13.26 29.09 10.75
CA LEU A 642 14.68 29.11 10.47
C LEU A 642 15.52 29.32 11.73
N CYS A 643 15.12 30.23 12.63
CA CYS A 643 15.74 30.39 13.93
C CYS A 643 15.64 29.11 14.79
N GLN A 644 14.46 28.50 14.86
CA GLN A 644 14.23 27.31 15.68
C GLN A 644 15.07 26.12 15.20
N TYR A 645 15.05 25.82 13.90
CA TYR A 645 15.87 24.76 13.31
C TYR A 645 17.36 25.06 13.46
N ASN A 646 17.81 26.31 13.29
CA ASN A 646 19.21 26.67 13.47
C ASN A 646 19.66 26.53 14.93
N GLN A 647 18.84 26.91 15.91
CA GLN A 647 19.13 26.70 17.33
C GLN A 647 19.30 25.21 17.66
N GLN A 648 18.38 24.38 17.18
CA GLN A 648 18.43 22.93 17.37
C GLN A 648 19.67 22.30 16.70
N LYS A 649 20.06 22.80 15.52
CA LYS A 649 21.28 22.40 14.80
C LYS A 649 22.56 22.82 15.53
N ILE A 650 22.59 24.01 16.14
CA ILE A 650 23.73 24.47 16.95
C ILE A 650 23.88 23.56 18.18
N LEU A 651 22.78 23.29 18.88
CA LEU A 651 22.76 22.41 20.05
C LEU A 651 23.29 21.01 19.73
N LEU A 652 22.90 20.44 18.58
CA LEU A 652 23.44 19.20 18.05
C LEU A 652 24.96 19.28 17.80
N LYS A 653 25.42 20.28 17.04
CA LYS A 653 26.84 20.44 16.68
C LYS A 653 27.74 20.68 17.91
N THR A 654 27.22 21.35 18.93
CA THR A 654 27.94 21.58 20.19
C THR A 654 28.13 20.26 20.94
N SER A 655 27.08 19.46 21.09
CA SER A 655 27.16 18.12 21.69
C SER A 655 28.11 17.19 20.93
N GLU A 656 28.08 17.20 19.59
CA GLU A 656 29.04 16.43 18.77
C GLU A 656 30.51 16.87 18.98
N LYS A 657 30.76 18.17 19.14
CA LYS A 657 32.11 18.69 19.43
C LYS A 657 32.59 18.27 20.82
N GLU A 658 31.73 18.39 21.83
CA GLU A 658 32.01 17.96 23.20
C GLU A 658 32.36 16.48 23.24
N ARG A 659 31.57 15.62 22.57
CA ARG A 659 31.85 14.19 22.44
C ARG A 659 33.19 13.87 21.80
N LYS A 660 33.52 14.54 20.69
CA LYS A 660 34.82 14.38 20.02
C LYS A 660 35.97 14.80 20.94
N ALA A 661 35.81 15.87 21.71
CA ALA A 661 36.80 16.32 22.68
C ALA A 661 36.97 15.28 23.82
N THR A 662 35.88 14.73 24.35
CA THR A 662 35.92 13.68 25.39
C THR A 662 36.55 12.38 24.88
N GLN A 663 36.28 11.98 23.64
CA GLN A 663 36.89 10.81 23.01
C GLN A 663 38.40 10.98 22.79
N GLN A 664 38.85 12.17 22.38
CA GLN A 664 40.28 12.50 22.23
C GLN A 664 41.02 12.56 23.59
N LEU A 665 40.37 13.06 24.64
CA LEU A 665 40.91 13.02 26.01
C LEU A 665 41.05 11.58 26.55
N ASN A 666 40.09 10.71 26.23
CA ASN A 666 40.11 9.31 26.65
C ASN A 666 41.14 8.46 25.89
N SER A 667 41.41 8.73 24.61
CA SER A 667 42.52 8.08 23.88
C SER A 667 43.89 8.52 24.43
N GLY A 668 44.08 9.81 24.73
CA GLY A 668 45.31 10.32 25.34
C GLY A 668 45.57 9.79 26.77
N ASN A 669 44.51 9.55 27.56
CA ASN A 669 44.64 8.93 28.87
C ASN A 669 44.92 7.41 28.82
N ARG A 670 44.48 6.70 27.78
CA ARG A 670 44.86 5.29 27.56
C ARG A 670 46.32 5.14 27.15
N GLU A 671 46.87 6.02 26.31
CA GLU A 671 48.30 6.06 26.00
C GLU A 671 49.16 6.41 27.23
N ARG A 672 48.72 7.36 28.07
CA ARG A 672 49.41 7.70 29.32
C ARG A 672 49.38 6.57 30.36
N LYS A 673 48.32 5.76 30.41
CA LYS A 673 48.27 4.55 31.27
C LYS A 673 49.12 3.39 30.72
N TYR A 674 49.28 3.29 29.40
CA TYR A 674 50.19 2.32 28.79
C TYR A 674 51.67 2.67 29.03
N ASN A 675 52.03 3.95 28.96
CA ASN A 675 53.40 4.40 29.24
C ASN A 675 53.77 4.38 30.73
N LYS A 676 52.80 4.53 31.65
CA LYS A 676 53.03 4.35 33.10
C LYS A 676 53.22 2.88 33.54
N LYS A 677 52.92 1.90 32.70
CA LYS A 677 53.17 0.47 32.97
C LYS A 677 54.51 -0.05 32.42
N LYS A 678 55.29 0.81 31.75
CA LYS A 678 56.58 0.47 31.13
C LYS A 678 57.80 1.08 31.85
N HIS A 679 57.60 1.69 33.02
CA HIS A 679 58.68 2.17 33.89
C HIS A 679 58.55 1.58 35.29
#